data_AF-A0A535FD84-F1
#
_entry.id   AF-A0A535FD84-F1
#
_cell.length_a   1.000
_cell.length_b   1.000
_cell.length_c   1.000
_cell.angle_alpha   90.00
_cell.angle_beta   90.00
_cell.angle_gamma   90.00
#
_symmetry.space_group_name_H-M   'P 1'
#
loop_
_entity.id
_entity.type
_entity.pdbx_description
1 polymer ?
#
loop_
_entity_poly.entity_id
_entity_poly.type
_entity_poly.pdbx_seq_one_letter_code
_entity_poly.pdbx_strand_id
1 'polypeptide(L)'
;EHSRRHAQKPGYLIVLSARTADQLRQQAEQLVAFCERNADGDCGNMSHTLLLGRKHLSHRLACVVRDHKELETLLRKWLEKGRVPQVSVSNLENRELREDASLKRYGNQCIQDCRQSAGTVGKRTGAVETAFTPVHSLTPETYLELLVTVAELYVQGYTLAFEQLFVGEEYSRISLPTYPFARERYWIPSLSVGVSSHGSESTPRLRSQSLSAPVNDPSGDTLTLVPVREAIAVASVPSVVHSLQRRIPDQKEYIKSVQGEVGQKLQEMDKMLGRVLWVQLQTCGWFTKPQIAIADLKAQVGLPTRYNRWLNETITVFAQRKYLSYDVHSDTVADPISIDSNQAWREWEQQKTVWLADPDLLAWAVLVETSLRALPEVLAGRVPATDILFPHASMELVEGIYKDNRLADLFNGVLADVVVAYLHERSALDEAVRLRILEIGAGTGGTSALIFQKLLPYQEYIQEYCYTDLSQAFLWHAQQAYGPQNPYLTYRIFNVEKPIADQGMSPGSYDIVVATNVLHATRSLRQTLRNAKALLKRHGLLLINELTHKSLLLHVAFGLLDGWWLHEDQALRLPGCPFLTPDRWQVVLEQEGFQQLFFPTAKTDQLDQQIIVAENDGIVRQPHTQQADRVSHQNVEAIKQRSQSQSERRVDGQERRESARLLSNQPIQSQSPHIPIDALRQELSHIVSHLLNVPIEEISAETALSEYGFDSISFTGFARRLNQTYELDLAPPLFYEYSTIERLAQYLQTTYASVLVPHFTGESLEIVPRKDLTSDTVSPSEASSTVEVSPITTHVSGQQLRIAHSQTNSLEQEQPTTVVPIAIIGVSGSFPQAPDVQSLWDNLLEGKDCISEIPPSRWDWRTYFGNPEASPNKTNVKWAGVIEDIEQFDPLFFGISPSEAEQMDPQQRLLMMYVWKAIEDAGYKASSLSGTNTALFVGTANSGYGERISRANGAIEGYFSTGQAQSIGPNRMSYFLNLHGPSEMIDTACSSSLVAIHRGVSVIESGVCSMAIVGGVNTLVSPNTHISLSKTGMLSPDGRCKTFSVEANGFVRSEGVGILVLKKLSDAEQSGDHIYGVIRGSAENHGGRASSLTAPNPRAQADLLIAAYRKAGIDPRTVNYIEAHGTGTELGDPIEINGLKTAWNELMTDFTGNEEAWCGIGSVKSNIGHLELAAGVTGVIKVLLQMQHKKLVKSLHCEQINPYIKLKGSPFYIMQETRDWEAQRDHAGNILPRRAGVSSF
;
A
#
# COMPACT_ATOMS: atom_id res chain seq x y z
N GLU A 1 0.39 -12.12 -40.81
CA GLU A 1 1.11 -10.94 -41.34
C GLU A 1 0.09 -9.82 -41.52
N HIS A 2 0.50 -8.55 -41.59
CA HIS A 2 -0.42 -7.47 -41.99
C HIS A 2 -0.55 -7.44 -43.51
N SER A 3 -1.51 -8.19 -44.07
CA SER A 3 -1.91 -8.00 -45.46
C SER A 3 -2.46 -6.58 -45.64
N ARG A 4 -1.83 -5.79 -46.51
CA ARG A 4 -2.30 -4.45 -46.92
C ARG A 4 -3.79 -4.49 -47.28
N ARG A 5 -4.61 -3.67 -46.60
CA ARG A 5 -6.08 -3.64 -46.76
C ARG A 5 -6.60 -2.53 -47.69
N HIS A 6 -5.77 -1.54 -48.03
CA HIS A 6 -6.04 -0.52 -49.04
C HIS A 6 -5.41 -0.88 -50.40
N ALA A 7 -5.81 -0.24 -51.52
CA ALA A 7 -5.10 -0.44 -52.78
C ALA A 7 -3.70 0.23 -52.77
N GLN A 8 -2.79 -0.29 -53.59
CA GLN A 8 -1.51 0.37 -53.85
C GLN A 8 -1.72 1.58 -54.79
N LYS A 9 -1.12 2.72 -54.45
CA LYS A 9 -1.18 3.96 -55.23
C LYS A 9 0.11 4.19 -56.03
N PRO A 10 0.11 5.06 -57.05
CA PRO A 10 1.34 5.49 -57.75
C PRO A 10 2.36 6.20 -56.84
N GLY A 11 1.91 6.76 -55.72
CA GLY A 11 2.77 7.31 -54.66
C GLY A 11 1.95 7.80 -53.47
N TYR A 12 2.64 8.30 -52.45
CA TYR A 12 2.09 8.68 -51.16
C TYR A 12 2.73 9.99 -50.67
N LEU A 13 1.93 10.84 -50.03
CA LEU A 13 2.39 12.07 -49.39
C LEU A 13 2.91 11.76 -47.98
N ILE A 14 4.19 12.00 -47.73
CA ILE A 14 4.81 11.86 -46.41
C ILE A 14 5.14 13.26 -45.88
N VAL A 15 4.74 13.51 -44.62
CA VAL A 15 4.87 14.81 -43.95
C VAL A 15 5.52 14.67 -42.58
N LEU A 16 6.32 15.67 -42.19
CA LEU A 16 6.90 15.83 -40.87
C LEU A 16 6.76 17.28 -40.42
N SER A 17 6.66 17.55 -39.11
CA SER A 17 6.61 18.92 -38.61
C SER A 17 7.03 19.06 -37.15
N ALA A 18 7.70 20.16 -36.84
CA ALA A 18 8.20 20.45 -35.49
C ALA A 18 8.11 21.93 -35.10
N ARG A 19 8.45 22.25 -33.84
CA ARG A 19 8.58 23.64 -33.38
C ARG A 19 9.88 24.28 -33.87
N THR A 20 10.99 23.53 -33.96
CA THR A 20 12.28 24.06 -34.45
C THR A 20 12.80 23.27 -35.66
N ALA A 21 13.73 23.88 -36.40
CA ALA A 21 14.43 23.22 -37.51
C ALA A 21 15.21 21.98 -37.05
N ASP A 22 15.81 22.01 -35.85
CA ASP A 22 16.59 20.89 -35.30
C ASP A 22 15.67 19.72 -34.88
N GLN A 23 14.50 20.01 -34.30
CA GLN A 23 13.50 18.98 -33.99
C GLN A 23 12.91 18.37 -35.28
N LEU A 24 12.73 19.17 -36.35
CA LEU A 24 12.30 18.66 -37.65
C LEU A 24 13.37 17.75 -38.29
N ARG A 25 14.64 18.11 -38.11
CA ARG A 25 15.78 17.28 -38.54
C ARG A 25 15.82 15.95 -37.77
N GLN A 26 15.66 15.98 -36.44
CA GLN A 26 15.62 14.79 -35.60
C GLN A 26 14.44 13.86 -35.97
N GLN A 27 13.26 14.39 -36.30
CA GLN A 27 12.15 13.57 -36.82
C GLN A 27 12.53 12.84 -38.12
N ALA A 28 13.23 13.51 -39.04
CA ALA A 28 13.67 12.88 -40.29
C ALA A 28 14.76 11.82 -40.05
N GLU A 29 15.68 12.06 -39.13
CA GLU A 29 16.71 11.08 -38.71
C GLU A 29 16.07 9.84 -38.05
N GLN A 30 15.10 10.04 -37.15
CA GLN A 30 14.33 8.97 -36.54
C GLN A 30 13.45 8.20 -37.55
N LEU A 31 12.85 8.89 -38.53
CA LEU A 31 12.04 8.23 -39.57
C LEU A 31 12.91 7.40 -40.52
N VAL A 32 14.11 7.86 -40.88
CA VAL A 32 15.10 7.05 -41.62
C VAL A 32 15.48 5.81 -40.81
N ALA A 33 15.75 5.94 -39.51
CA ALA A 33 16.08 4.80 -38.65
C ALA A 33 14.91 3.81 -38.47
N PHE A 34 13.66 4.30 -38.46
CA PHE A 34 12.47 3.45 -38.55
C PHE A 34 12.39 2.73 -39.89
N CYS A 35 12.71 3.42 -41.00
CA CYS A 35 12.69 2.84 -42.34
C CYS A 35 13.70 1.69 -42.48
N GLU A 36 14.94 1.87 -42.01
CA GLU A 36 15.99 0.83 -42.00
C GLU A 36 15.52 -0.48 -41.33
N ARG A 37 14.83 -0.37 -40.19
CA ARG A 37 14.36 -1.53 -39.41
C ARG A 37 13.11 -2.20 -39.99
N ASN A 38 12.35 -1.52 -40.85
CA ASN A 38 11.04 -1.97 -41.33
C ASN A 38 10.99 -1.97 -42.87
N ALA A 39 11.89 -2.72 -43.53
CA ALA A 39 12.10 -2.65 -44.99
C ALA A 39 10.82 -2.79 -45.85
N ASP A 40 9.84 -3.57 -45.42
CA ASP A 40 8.54 -3.77 -46.09
C ASP A 40 7.43 -2.79 -45.60
N GLY A 41 7.82 -1.62 -45.08
CA GLY A 41 6.93 -0.62 -44.48
C GLY A 41 5.87 -0.07 -45.43
N ASP A 42 4.61 -0.04 -44.99
CA ASP A 42 3.50 0.41 -45.85
C ASP A 42 3.34 1.94 -45.85
N CYS A 43 3.92 2.57 -46.87
CA CYS A 43 3.82 4.02 -47.11
C CYS A 43 2.38 4.56 -47.14
N GLY A 44 1.38 3.73 -47.44
CA GLY A 44 -0.04 4.11 -47.32
C GLY A 44 -0.46 4.38 -45.88
N ASN A 45 -0.17 3.44 -44.98
CA ASN A 45 -0.42 3.59 -43.54
C ASN A 45 0.49 4.65 -42.90
N MET A 46 1.72 4.83 -43.40
CA MET A 46 2.60 5.93 -42.97
C MET A 46 2.00 7.30 -43.32
N SER A 47 1.58 7.49 -44.57
CA SER A 47 0.89 8.71 -45.03
C SER A 47 -0.36 9.00 -44.21
N HIS A 48 -1.23 8.00 -44.03
CA HIS A 48 -2.43 8.08 -43.20
C HIS A 48 -2.13 8.51 -41.75
N THR A 49 -1.18 7.83 -41.09
CA THR A 49 -0.80 8.11 -39.70
C THR A 49 -0.17 9.49 -39.53
N LEU A 50 0.71 9.90 -40.46
CA LEU A 50 1.37 11.22 -40.38
C LEU A 50 0.42 12.38 -40.69
N LEU A 51 -0.47 12.24 -41.69
CA LEU A 51 -1.40 13.31 -42.07
C LEU A 51 -2.56 13.48 -41.06
N LEU A 52 -3.18 12.38 -40.62
CA LEU A 52 -4.37 12.44 -39.76
C LEU A 52 -4.07 12.24 -38.27
N GLY A 53 -3.04 11.45 -37.95
CA GLY A 53 -2.69 11.02 -36.60
C GLY A 53 -1.66 11.87 -35.86
N ARG A 54 -1.17 12.98 -36.44
CA ARG A 54 -0.15 13.85 -35.79
C ARG A 54 -0.53 15.34 -35.80
N LYS A 55 0.13 16.13 -34.94
CA LYS A 55 -0.05 17.58 -34.79
C LYS A 55 0.87 18.33 -35.75
N HIS A 56 0.28 19.09 -36.68
CA HIS A 56 1.03 19.84 -37.69
C HIS A 56 1.51 21.19 -37.17
N LEU A 57 2.83 21.34 -37.02
CA LEU A 57 3.52 22.46 -36.37
C LEU A 57 4.05 23.50 -37.37
N SER A 58 4.94 24.39 -36.91
CA SER A 58 5.38 25.61 -37.59
C SER A 58 6.50 25.38 -38.62
N HIS A 59 7.46 24.52 -38.30
CA HIS A 59 8.44 24.01 -39.25
C HIS A 59 7.87 22.76 -39.91
N ARG A 60 7.78 22.71 -41.24
CA ARG A 60 7.16 21.60 -41.99
C ARG A 60 8.08 21.06 -43.07
N LEU A 61 8.05 19.75 -43.27
CA LEU A 61 8.66 19.03 -44.38
C LEU A 61 7.59 18.18 -45.07
N ALA A 62 7.63 18.12 -46.40
CA ALA A 62 6.81 17.19 -47.18
C ALA A 62 7.57 16.65 -48.41
N CYS A 63 7.31 15.39 -48.74
CA CYS A 63 7.77 14.75 -49.96
C CYS A 63 6.71 13.76 -50.49
N VAL A 64 6.78 13.44 -51.78
CA VAL A 64 5.93 12.43 -52.42
C VAL A 64 6.82 11.27 -52.85
N VAL A 65 6.45 10.05 -52.46
CA VAL A 65 7.28 8.83 -52.61
C VAL A 65 6.45 7.68 -53.16
N ARG A 66 7.04 6.85 -54.03
CA ARG A 66 6.41 5.63 -54.55
C ARG A 66 6.45 4.50 -53.52
N ASP A 67 7.58 4.41 -52.80
CA ASP A 67 7.87 3.37 -51.84
C ASP A 67 8.78 3.86 -50.69
N HIS A 68 8.96 2.96 -49.73
CA HIS A 68 9.68 3.15 -48.48
C HIS A 68 11.18 3.39 -48.65
N LYS A 69 11.77 2.85 -49.73
CA LYS A 69 13.19 2.99 -50.05
C LYS A 69 13.48 4.30 -50.77
N GLU A 70 12.54 4.80 -51.58
CA GLU A 70 12.57 6.16 -52.11
C GLU A 70 12.49 7.19 -50.97
N LEU A 71 11.62 6.97 -49.97
CA LEU A 71 11.53 7.81 -48.77
C LEU A 71 12.86 7.88 -47.99
N GLU A 72 13.41 6.73 -47.61
CA GLU A 72 14.70 6.64 -46.91
C GLU A 72 15.81 7.37 -47.71
N THR A 73 15.88 7.11 -49.01
CA THR A 73 16.87 7.71 -49.91
C THR A 73 16.73 9.24 -50.03
N LEU A 74 15.50 9.77 -50.07
CA LEU A 74 15.26 11.21 -50.15
C LEU A 74 15.56 11.92 -48.82
N LEU A 75 15.15 11.34 -47.69
CA LEU A 75 15.40 11.91 -46.38
C LEU A 75 16.89 11.94 -46.05
N ARG A 76 17.67 10.88 -46.33
CA ARG A 76 19.14 10.92 -46.18
C ARG A 76 19.79 12.03 -47.01
N LYS A 77 19.45 12.15 -48.30
CA LYS A 77 19.97 13.21 -49.17
C LYS A 77 19.60 14.60 -48.67
N TRP A 78 18.43 14.76 -48.05
CA TRP A 78 18.02 16.03 -47.44
C TRP A 78 18.80 16.31 -46.15
N LEU A 79 19.00 15.32 -45.29
CA LEU A 79 19.82 15.42 -44.08
C LEU A 79 21.29 15.76 -44.37
N GLU A 80 21.86 15.20 -45.45
CA GLU A 80 23.21 15.50 -45.93
C GLU A 80 23.36 16.93 -46.50
N LYS A 81 22.36 17.40 -47.27
CA LYS A 81 22.52 18.58 -48.16
C LYS A 81 21.66 19.78 -47.79
N GLY A 82 20.76 19.64 -46.82
CA GLY A 82 19.76 20.63 -46.40
C GLY A 82 18.66 20.95 -47.43
N ARG A 83 18.85 20.60 -48.71
CA ARG A 83 17.89 20.82 -49.81
C ARG A 83 17.98 19.69 -50.84
N VAL A 84 16.81 19.20 -51.26
CA VAL A 84 16.61 18.19 -52.33
C VAL A 84 15.35 18.60 -53.10
N PRO A 85 15.32 18.60 -54.45
CA PRO A 85 14.16 19.10 -55.21
C PRO A 85 12.84 18.39 -54.90
N GLN A 86 12.88 17.10 -54.54
CA GLN A 86 11.70 16.30 -54.17
C GLN A 86 11.25 16.49 -52.70
N VAL A 87 11.92 17.34 -51.91
CA VAL A 87 11.65 17.55 -50.49
C VAL A 87 11.41 19.03 -50.22
N SER A 88 10.13 19.40 -50.05
CA SER A 88 9.70 20.75 -49.71
C SER A 88 9.81 20.98 -48.21
N VAL A 89 10.34 22.16 -47.79
CA VAL A 89 10.53 22.52 -46.38
C VAL A 89 10.19 23.99 -46.14
N SER A 90 9.60 24.33 -44.98
CA SER A 90 9.22 25.69 -44.60
C SER A 90 9.37 25.97 -43.09
N ASN A 91 9.36 27.26 -42.73
CA ASN A 91 9.02 27.77 -41.40
C ASN A 91 7.86 28.78 -41.58
N LEU A 92 6.83 28.69 -40.74
CA LEU A 92 5.61 29.48 -40.79
C LEU A 92 5.48 30.58 -39.71
N GLU A 93 6.43 30.67 -38.77
CA GLU A 93 6.32 31.46 -37.53
C GLU A 93 6.25 32.97 -37.74
N ASN A 94 6.75 33.44 -38.88
CA ASN A 94 6.75 34.85 -39.28
C ASN A 94 5.82 35.15 -40.48
N ARG A 95 4.78 34.33 -40.71
CA ARG A 95 3.78 34.55 -41.77
C ARG A 95 2.40 34.80 -41.18
N GLU A 96 1.77 35.92 -41.56
CA GLU A 96 0.32 36.05 -41.45
C GLU A 96 -0.35 35.03 -42.38
N LEU A 97 -0.89 33.96 -41.79
CA LEU A 97 -1.57 32.88 -42.52
C LEU A 97 -2.97 33.28 -43.00
N ARG A 98 -3.02 34.21 -43.97
CA ARG A 98 -4.18 34.36 -44.85
C ARG A 98 -4.17 33.24 -45.89
N GLU A 99 -4.87 32.14 -45.60
CA GLU A 99 -5.19 31.12 -46.61
C GLU A 99 -5.94 31.76 -47.78
N ASP A 100 -5.41 31.69 -49.00
CA ASP A 100 -6.19 32.05 -50.19
C ASP A 100 -7.30 31.01 -50.40
N ALA A 101 -8.56 31.46 -50.36
CA ALA A 101 -9.74 30.60 -50.47
C ALA A 101 -9.86 29.90 -51.85
N SER A 102 -9.11 30.34 -52.85
CA SER A 102 -8.99 29.75 -54.19
C SER A 102 -7.93 28.65 -54.18
N LEU A 103 -6.74 28.91 -53.63
CA LEU A 103 -5.69 27.89 -53.49
C LEU A 103 -6.11 26.75 -52.54
N LYS A 104 -6.84 27.07 -51.46
CA LYS A 104 -7.45 26.06 -50.57
C LYS A 104 -8.50 25.20 -51.28
N ARG A 105 -9.33 25.80 -52.14
CA ARG A 105 -10.27 25.07 -53.01
C ARG A 105 -9.53 24.18 -54.01
N TYR A 106 -8.47 24.70 -54.63
CA TYR A 106 -7.66 23.95 -55.60
C TYR A 106 -6.95 22.75 -54.97
N GLY A 107 -6.28 22.91 -53.82
CA GLY A 107 -5.67 21.79 -53.10
C GLY A 107 -6.68 20.72 -52.67
N ASN A 108 -7.89 21.12 -52.25
CA ASN A 108 -8.97 20.18 -51.97
C ASN A 108 -9.52 19.49 -53.23
N GLN A 109 -9.49 20.16 -54.40
CA GLN A 109 -9.82 19.54 -55.68
C GLN A 109 -8.77 18.50 -56.07
N CYS A 110 -7.47 18.82 -55.97
CA CYS A 110 -6.39 17.87 -56.23
C CYS A 110 -6.52 16.58 -55.37
N ILE A 111 -6.90 16.72 -54.10
CA ILE A 111 -7.21 15.59 -53.21
C ILE A 111 -8.40 14.76 -53.73
N GLN A 112 -9.48 15.41 -54.20
CA GLN A 112 -10.64 14.69 -54.78
C GLN A 112 -10.30 13.98 -56.09
N ASP A 113 -9.47 14.59 -56.94
CA ASP A 113 -9.05 14.02 -58.22
C ASP A 113 -8.13 12.79 -58.00
N CYS A 114 -7.19 12.88 -57.06
CA CYS A 114 -6.40 11.74 -56.58
C CYS A 114 -7.29 10.61 -56.04
N ARG A 115 -8.37 10.92 -55.32
CA ARG A 115 -9.33 9.93 -54.81
C ARG A 115 -10.11 9.26 -55.95
N GLN A 116 -10.61 10.01 -56.92
CA GLN A 116 -11.42 9.48 -58.02
C GLN A 116 -10.63 8.56 -58.95
N SER A 117 -9.37 8.89 -59.24
CA SER A 117 -8.49 8.03 -60.05
C SER A 117 -8.03 6.75 -59.38
N ALA A 118 -8.34 6.53 -58.09
CA ALA A 118 -7.90 5.35 -57.36
C ALA A 118 -8.71 4.08 -57.67
N GLY A 119 -9.80 4.18 -58.43
CA GLY A 119 -10.59 3.05 -58.90
C GLY A 119 -9.97 2.35 -60.12
N THR A 120 -10.10 1.02 -60.17
CA THR A 120 -9.77 0.16 -61.33
C THR A 120 -8.29 -0.20 -61.54
N VAL A 121 -7.71 -0.94 -60.58
CA VAL A 121 -6.75 -2.04 -60.90
C VAL A 121 -7.32 -3.31 -60.27
N GLY A 122 -7.97 -4.15 -61.07
CA GLY A 122 -8.96 -5.11 -60.56
C GLY A 122 -8.45 -6.53 -60.23
N LYS A 123 -9.03 -7.14 -59.19
CA LYS A 123 -9.15 -8.61 -59.11
C LYS A 123 -10.17 -9.08 -60.15
N ARG A 124 -9.80 -10.05 -60.99
CA ARG A 124 -10.75 -10.72 -61.90
C ARG A 124 -11.53 -11.82 -61.18
N THR A 125 -12.79 -11.55 -60.86
CA THR A 125 -13.82 -12.56 -60.59
C THR A 125 -15.04 -12.20 -61.44
N GLY A 126 -15.39 -13.04 -62.42
CA GLY A 126 -16.29 -12.64 -63.50
C GLY A 126 -17.77 -12.85 -63.21
N ALA A 127 -18.57 -11.80 -63.43
CA ALA A 127 -20.00 -11.89 -63.76
C ALA A 127 -20.47 -10.58 -64.43
N VAL A 128 -21.17 -10.71 -65.56
CA VAL A 128 -22.05 -9.72 -66.24
C VAL A 128 -21.51 -8.30 -66.43
N GLU A 129 -21.27 -7.93 -67.69
CA GLU A 129 -21.06 -6.54 -68.09
C GLU A 129 -22.35 -5.71 -67.99
N THR A 130 -22.29 -4.58 -67.29
CA THR A 130 -23.15 -3.42 -67.58
C THR A 130 -22.27 -2.17 -67.68
N ALA A 131 -22.47 -1.37 -68.73
CA ALA A 131 -21.51 -0.35 -69.13
C ALA A 131 -21.66 0.96 -68.33
N PHE A 132 -20.71 1.20 -67.41
CA PHE A 132 -20.36 2.54 -66.94
C PHE A 132 -18.84 2.73 -67.07
N THR A 133 -18.41 3.40 -68.13
CA THR A 133 -17.01 3.79 -68.33
C THR A 133 -16.66 4.95 -67.38
N PRO A 134 -15.64 4.81 -66.51
CA PRO A 134 -15.14 5.95 -65.73
C PRO A 134 -14.53 7.00 -66.68
N VAL A 135 -15.00 8.24 -66.58
CA VAL A 135 -14.47 9.35 -67.37
C VAL A 135 -13.22 9.89 -66.66
N HIS A 136 -12.06 9.67 -67.27
CA HIS A 136 -10.71 10.02 -66.78
C HIS A 136 -10.22 9.26 -65.54
N SER A 137 -9.58 8.10 -65.77
CA SER A 137 -8.46 7.68 -64.93
C SER A 137 -7.27 8.62 -65.19
N LEU A 138 -6.67 9.19 -64.14
CA LEU A 138 -5.42 9.96 -64.25
C LEU A 138 -4.27 9.01 -64.63
N THR A 139 -3.21 9.55 -65.24
CA THR A 139 -1.97 8.80 -65.38
C THR A 139 -1.22 8.79 -64.04
N PRO A 140 -0.31 7.82 -63.81
CA PRO A 140 0.56 7.81 -62.63
C PRO A 140 1.32 9.13 -62.42
N GLU A 141 1.70 9.79 -63.51
CA GLU A 141 2.41 11.08 -63.51
C GLU A 141 1.50 12.21 -63.02
N THR A 142 0.30 12.36 -63.60
CA THR A 142 -0.65 13.40 -63.16
C THR A 142 -1.09 13.20 -61.71
N TYR A 143 -1.25 11.95 -61.27
CA TYR A 143 -1.52 11.64 -59.86
C TYR A 143 -0.40 12.14 -58.92
N LEU A 144 0.87 11.98 -59.33
CA LEU A 144 2.03 12.46 -58.57
C LEU A 144 2.13 13.99 -58.58
N GLU A 145 1.84 14.66 -59.71
CA GLU A 145 1.81 16.13 -59.82
C GLU A 145 0.76 16.76 -58.89
N LEU A 146 -0.42 16.15 -58.78
CA LEU A 146 -1.47 16.56 -57.85
C LEU A 146 -1.04 16.35 -56.39
N LEU A 147 -0.40 15.22 -56.05
CA LEU A 147 0.14 15.02 -54.69
C LEU A 147 1.28 16.00 -54.35
N VAL A 148 2.13 16.38 -55.32
CA VAL A 148 3.16 17.40 -55.13
C VAL A 148 2.52 18.77 -54.87
N THR A 149 1.46 19.12 -55.60
CA THR A 149 0.67 20.34 -55.35
C THR A 149 0.09 20.37 -53.92
N VAL A 150 -0.41 19.23 -53.43
CA VAL A 150 -0.91 19.08 -52.04
C VAL A 150 0.24 19.19 -51.02
N ALA A 151 1.43 18.65 -51.33
CA ALA A 151 2.63 18.76 -50.51
C ALA A 151 3.11 20.23 -50.37
N GLU A 152 3.13 20.98 -51.48
CA GLU A 152 3.49 22.39 -51.51
C GLU A 152 2.52 23.26 -50.70
N LEU A 153 1.22 22.98 -50.78
CA LEU A 153 0.20 23.68 -49.98
C LEU A 153 0.30 23.31 -48.49
N TYR A 154 0.59 22.05 -48.16
CA TYR A 154 0.83 21.61 -46.78
C TYR A 154 2.00 22.39 -46.13
N VAL A 155 3.15 22.50 -46.80
CA VAL A 155 4.30 23.26 -46.24
C VAL A 155 4.04 24.75 -46.22
N GLN A 156 3.20 25.29 -47.12
CA GLN A 156 2.78 26.70 -47.07
C GLN A 156 1.82 27.02 -45.90
N GLY A 157 1.32 26.01 -45.19
CA GLY A 157 0.50 26.16 -43.99
C GLY A 157 -0.98 25.80 -44.16
N TYR A 158 -1.44 25.53 -45.39
CA TYR A 158 -2.86 25.35 -45.70
C TYR A 158 -3.48 24.15 -44.96
N THR A 159 -4.70 24.37 -44.46
CA THR A 159 -5.52 23.34 -43.82
C THR A 159 -6.42 22.71 -44.87
N LEU A 160 -5.95 21.63 -45.51
CA LEU A 160 -6.67 20.89 -46.53
C LEU A 160 -7.45 19.69 -45.93
N ALA A 161 -8.41 19.17 -46.70
CA ALA A 161 -9.24 18.02 -46.36
C ALA A 161 -8.51 16.67 -46.57
N PHE A 162 -7.35 16.50 -45.92
CA PHE A 162 -6.44 15.37 -46.11
C PHE A 162 -7.12 14.00 -45.89
N GLU A 163 -8.16 13.94 -45.06
CA GLU A 163 -8.93 12.71 -44.83
C GLU A 163 -9.52 12.14 -46.12
N GLN A 164 -9.87 12.98 -47.10
CA GLN A 164 -10.42 12.56 -48.38
C GLN A 164 -9.44 11.76 -49.25
N LEU A 165 -8.13 11.77 -48.97
CA LEU A 165 -7.16 10.87 -49.62
C LEU A 165 -7.41 9.39 -49.26
N PHE A 166 -8.08 9.12 -48.14
CA PHE A 166 -8.21 7.78 -47.54
C PHE A 166 -9.67 7.26 -47.50
N VAL A 167 -10.68 8.10 -47.80
CA VAL A 167 -12.10 7.71 -47.71
C VAL A 167 -12.48 6.69 -48.79
N GLY A 168 -12.78 5.47 -48.34
CA GLY A 168 -13.24 4.35 -49.17
C GLY A 168 -12.37 3.10 -49.09
N GLU A 169 -11.29 3.14 -48.30
CA GLU A 169 -10.36 2.02 -48.12
C GLU A 169 -9.97 1.82 -46.65
N GLU A 170 -9.60 0.59 -46.28
CA GLU A 170 -9.14 0.25 -44.94
C GLU A 170 -7.67 0.63 -44.76
N TYR A 171 -7.40 1.90 -44.42
CA TYR A 171 -6.11 2.33 -43.89
C TYR A 171 -6.01 2.07 -42.39
N SER A 172 -4.83 1.69 -41.92
CA SER A 172 -4.53 1.44 -40.50
C SER A 172 -3.64 2.54 -39.92
N ARG A 173 -3.70 2.71 -38.59
CA ARG A 173 -2.65 3.38 -37.82
C ARG A 173 -1.48 2.41 -37.62
N ILE A 174 -0.27 2.95 -37.53
CA ILE A 174 0.94 2.19 -37.23
C ILE A 174 1.82 2.98 -36.25
N SER A 175 2.55 2.27 -35.39
CA SER A 175 3.61 2.88 -34.59
C SER A 175 4.64 3.53 -35.53
N LEU A 176 4.93 4.81 -35.26
CA LEU A 176 5.90 5.63 -35.97
C LEU A 176 6.64 6.51 -34.96
N PRO A 177 7.90 6.90 -35.21
CA PRO A 177 8.68 7.73 -34.30
C PRO A 177 7.91 8.93 -33.75
N THR A 178 8.03 9.13 -32.45
CA THR A 178 7.25 10.11 -31.68
C THR A 178 8.01 11.42 -31.50
N TYR A 179 7.29 12.50 -31.20
CA TYR A 179 7.85 13.86 -31.15
C TYR A 179 9.18 13.97 -30.36
N PRO A 180 10.29 14.45 -30.97
CA PRO A 180 11.53 14.74 -30.27
C PRO A 180 11.41 16.07 -29.50
N PHE A 181 11.01 15.98 -28.23
CA PHE A 181 10.97 17.12 -27.31
C PHE A 181 12.34 17.81 -27.17
N ALA A 182 12.31 19.12 -26.97
CA ALA A 182 13.51 19.90 -26.68
C ALA A 182 14.21 19.37 -25.41
N ARG A 183 15.52 19.23 -25.49
CA ARG A 183 16.39 18.71 -24.42
C ARG A 183 16.85 19.80 -23.45
N GLU A 184 15.95 20.74 -23.12
CA GLU A 184 16.25 21.89 -22.26
C GLU A 184 16.28 21.49 -20.78
N ARG A 185 17.31 21.95 -20.05
CA ARG A 185 17.58 21.54 -18.65
C ARG A 185 16.77 22.37 -17.65
N TYR A 186 15.87 21.71 -16.93
CA TYR A 186 15.06 22.27 -15.83
C TYR A 186 15.35 21.54 -14.53
N TRP A 187 16.24 22.10 -13.71
CA TRP A 187 16.71 21.44 -12.50
C TRP A 187 17.23 22.44 -11.47
N ILE A 188 16.65 22.44 -10.27
CA ILE A 188 17.10 23.30 -9.18
C ILE A 188 18.55 22.96 -8.80
N PRO A 189 19.49 23.93 -8.82
CA PRO A 189 20.86 23.71 -8.40
C PRO A 189 20.93 23.25 -6.94
N SER A 190 21.66 22.17 -6.69
CA SER A 190 22.12 21.88 -5.34
C SER A 190 23.15 22.94 -4.93
N LEU A 191 22.97 23.58 -3.77
CA LEU A 191 24.03 24.37 -3.14
C LEU A 191 25.25 23.46 -2.95
N SER A 192 26.31 23.73 -3.72
CA SER A 192 27.59 23.08 -3.50
C SER A 192 28.15 23.60 -2.17
N VAL A 193 28.59 22.68 -1.29
CA VAL A 193 29.36 23.04 -0.09
C VAL A 193 30.78 23.38 -0.53
N GLY A 194 30.91 24.51 -1.22
CA GLY A 194 32.13 24.99 -1.83
C GLY A 194 33.09 25.52 -0.78
N VAL A 195 34.07 24.69 -0.40
CA VAL A 195 35.27 25.14 0.32
C VAL A 195 35.95 26.21 -0.53
N SER A 196 35.75 27.47 -0.14
CA SER A 196 36.14 28.66 -0.91
C SER A 196 37.12 29.49 -0.10
N SER A 197 38.41 29.25 -0.34
CA SER A 197 39.49 30.06 0.24
C SER A 197 39.53 31.46 -0.38
N HIS A 198 39.52 32.48 0.49
CA HIS A 198 39.82 33.89 0.26
C HIS A 198 39.67 34.47 -1.17
N GLY A 199 38.66 35.32 -1.34
CA GLY A 199 38.60 36.32 -2.43
C GLY A 199 37.80 37.54 -1.98
N SER A 200 38.46 38.67 -1.76
CA SER A 200 37.81 39.93 -1.38
C SER A 200 37.54 40.78 -2.62
N GLU A 201 36.28 41.19 -2.87
CA GLU A 201 36.02 42.52 -3.44
C GLU A 201 34.56 43.01 -3.28
N SER A 202 34.32 44.24 -3.73
CA SER A 202 33.25 45.14 -3.31
C SER A 202 31.82 44.80 -3.74
N THR A 203 30.84 45.04 -2.85
CA THR A 203 29.42 45.16 -3.17
C THR A 203 29.05 46.54 -3.72
N PRO A 204 28.28 46.65 -4.81
CA PRO A 204 27.58 47.88 -5.19
C PRO A 204 26.33 48.08 -4.34
N ARG A 205 26.12 49.28 -3.78
CA ARG A 205 24.91 49.64 -3.01
C ARG A 205 23.84 50.30 -3.89
N LEU A 206 22.62 49.78 -3.86
CA LEU A 206 21.36 50.49 -4.16
C LEU A 206 20.23 49.73 -3.44
N ARG A 207 19.29 50.32 -2.71
CA ARG A 207 19.09 51.63 -2.08
C ARG A 207 17.78 51.46 -1.31
N SER A 208 17.77 51.60 0.01
CA SER A 208 16.51 51.56 0.77
C SER A 208 15.67 52.82 0.51
N GLN A 209 14.38 52.64 0.27
CA GLN A 209 13.38 53.69 0.49
C GLN A 209 12.20 53.11 1.26
N SER A 210 12.03 53.62 2.47
CA SER A 210 10.89 53.33 3.35
C SER A 210 9.72 54.24 2.99
N LEU A 211 8.54 53.66 2.78
CA LEU A 211 7.27 54.35 2.94
C LEU A 211 6.38 53.53 3.89
N SER A 212 5.57 54.21 4.70
CA SER A 212 5.06 53.67 5.96
C SER A 212 3.55 53.86 6.11
N ALA A 213 2.86 52.75 6.45
CA ALA A 213 1.49 52.71 6.96
C ALA A 213 0.37 53.17 5.97
N PRO A 214 -0.92 52.91 6.27
CA PRO A 214 -1.48 52.15 7.39
C PRO A 214 -2.20 50.84 6.98
N VAL A 215 -2.64 50.10 7.99
CA VAL A 215 -3.60 48.99 7.84
C VAL A 215 -4.97 49.56 7.50
N ASN A 216 -5.68 48.94 6.55
CA ASN A 216 -7.11 49.09 6.33
C ASN A 216 -7.72 47.71 6.08
N ASP A 217 -8.72 47.35 6.88
CA ASP A 217 -9.72 46.33 6.56
C ASP A 217 -10.79 47.00 5.66
N PRO A 218 -11.25 46.33 4.59
CA PRO A 218 -12.67 45.99 4.63
C PRO A 218 -13.02 44.62 4.04
N SER A 219 -13.78 43.88 4.84
CA SER A 219 -14.72 42.81 4.47
C SER A 219 -15.37 42.94 3.08
N GLY A 220 -15.42 41.84 2.33
CA GLY A 220 -16.25 41.66 1.13
C GLY A 220 -16.39 40.18 0.77
N ASP A 221 -17.61 39.66 0.70
CA ASP A 221 -17.90 38.24 0.56
C ASP A 221 -17.60 37.64 -0.83
N THR A 222 -17.13 36.39 -0.88
CA THR A 222 -17.80 35.36 -1.70
C THR A 222 -17.49 33.92 -1.28
N LEU A 223 -18.48 33.29 -0.63
CA LEU A 223 -18.84 31.86 -0.68
C LEU A 223 -17.78 30.85 -1.19
N THR A 224 -17.02 30.24 -0.28
CA THR A 224 -16.52 28.87 -0.47
C THR A 224 -17.54 27.86 0.07
N LEU A 225 -17.79 26.79 -0.70
CA LEU A 225 -18.68 25.70 -0.30
C LEU A 225 -18.04 24.89 0.83
N VAL A 226 -18.48 25.12 2.07
CA VAL A 226 -18.18 24.26 3.21
C VAL A 226 -18.80 22.89 2.96
N PRO A 227 -18.06 21.76 3.06
CA PRO A 227 -18.64 20.44 2.94
C PRO A 227 -19.68 20.23 4.05
N VAL A 228 -20.88 19.78 3.67
CA VAL A 228 -22.01 19.63 4.60
C VAL A 228 -21.64 18.63 5.70
N ARG A 229 -21.43 19.14 6.91
CA ARG A 229 -21.22 18.34 8.11
C ARG A 229 -22.57 18.07 8.74
N GLU A 230 -23.20 16.96 8.40
CA GLU A 230 -24.40 16.51 9.09
C GLU A 230 -24.05 16.17 10.54
N ALA A 231 -24.81 16.75 11.48
CA ALA A 231 -24.68 16.44 12.89
C ALA A 231 -25.55 15.22 13.20
N ILE A 232 -24.92 14.08 13.49
CA ILE A 232 -25.64 12.88 13.94
C ILE A 232 -26.39 13.24 15.23
N ALA A 233 -27.72 13.19 15.19
CA ALA A 233 -28.58 13.52 16.31
C ALA A 233 -28.48 12.44 17.40
N VAL A 234 -27.64 12.69 18.40
CA VAL A 234 -27.36 11.77 19.50
C VAL A 234 -28.57 11.63 20.43
N ALA A 235 -28.88 10.41 20.88
CA ALA A 235 -29.90 10.18 21.91
C ALA A 235 -29.59 11.00 23.17
N SER A 236 -30.61 11.62 23.78
CA SER A 236 -30.44 12.60 24.86
C SER A 236 -31.02 12.11 26.18
N VAL A 237 -30.32 12.41 27.27
CA VAL A 237 -30.81 12.28 28.64
C VAL A 237 -30.97 13.67 29.28
N PRO A 238 -31.77 13.82 30.35
CA PRO A 238 -31.72 15.00 31.22
C PRO A 238 -30.35 15.18 31.89
N SER A 239 -29.79 16.39 31.81
CA SER A 239 -28.60 16.81 32.58
C SER A 239 -28.85 16.77 34.08
N VAL A 240 -27.86 16.29 34.84
CA VAL A 240 -27.90 16.17 36.30
C VAL A 240 -26.67 16.73 37.01
N VAL A 241 -25.74 17.37 36.30
CA VAL A 241 -24.44 17.79 36.88
C VAL A 241 -24.59 18.73 38.09
N HIS A 242 -25.54 19.66 38.04
CA HIS A 242 -25.74 20.64 39.11
C HIS A 242 -26.35 20.05 40.40
N SER A 243 -26.94 18.86 40.36
CA SER A 243 -27.37 18.09 41.54
C SER A 243 -26.34 17.02 41.93
N LEU A 244 -25.69 16.39 40.95
CA LEU A 244 -24.57 15.46 41.12
C LEU A 244 -23.45 16.02 42.02
N GLN A 245 -23.02 17.27 41.77
CA GLN A 245 -22.02 17.99 42.58
C GLN A 245 -22.39 18.11 44.07
N ARG A 246 -23.67 17.94 44.44
CA ARG A 246 -24.16 18.00 45.82
C ARG A 246 -24.41 16.62 46.45
N ARG A 247 -24.27 15.52 45.70
CA ARG A 247 -24.40 14.14 46.21
C ARG A 247 -23.09 13.38 46.36
N ILE A 248 -22.04 13.78 45.64
CA ILE A 248 -20.70 13.18 45.79
C ILE A 248 -20.21 13.45 47.23
N PRO A 249 -19.73 12.44 47.98
CA PRO A 249 -19.25 12.62 49.35
C PRO A 249 -18.08 13.60 49.45
N ASP A 250 -18.08 14.48 50.45
CA ASP A 250 -16.99 15.42 50.66
C ASP A 250 -15.78 14.74 51.34
N GLN A 251 -14.83 14.28 50.53
CA GLN A 251 -13.64 13.58 51.02
C GLN A 251 -12.45 14.50 51.37
N LYS A 252 -12.62 15.84 51.41
CA LYS A 252 -11.51 16.81 51.56
C LYS A 252 -10.57 16.58 52.75
N GLU A 253 -11.04 16.01 53.86
CA GLU A 253 -10.19 15.72 55.03
C GLU A 253 -9.38 14.43 54.84
N TYR A 254 -9.98 13.37 54.29
CA TYR A 254 -9.29 12.12 53.99
C TYR A 254 -8.24 12.32 52.89
N ILE A 255 -8.59 13.08 51.83
CA ILE A 255 -7.67 13.53 50.77
C ILE A 255 -6.42 14.20 51.37
N LYS A 256 -6.59 15.11 52.35
CA LYS A 256 -5.47 15.79 53.03
C LYS A 256 -4.61 14.85 53.88
N SER A 257 -5.19 13.84 54.52
CA SER A 257 -4.43 12.80 55.25
C SER A 257 -3.57 11.99 54.28
N VAL A 258 -4.15 11.46 53.18
CA VAL A 258 -3.39 10.70 52.16
C VAL A 258 -2.30 11.57 51.51
N GLN A 259 -2.60 12.83 51.20
CA GLN A 259 -1.62 13.81 50.69
C GLN A 259 -0.48 14.08 51.69
N GLY A 260 -0.78 14.20 52.98
CA GLY A 260 0.22 14.43 54.02
C GLY A 260 1.07 13.20 54.35
N GLU A 261 0.49 12.00 54.32
CA GLU A 261 1.13 10.76 54.78
C GLU A 261 1.78 9.95 53.67
N VAL A 262 1.13 9.81 52.51
CA VAL A 262 1.61 8.99 51.38
C VAL A 262 2.35 9.88 50.38
N GLY A 263 1.78 11.03 50.02
CA GLY A 263 2.37 11.97 49.08
C GLY A 263 3.77 12.45 49.49
N GLN A 264 3.99 12.75 50.78
CA GLN A 264 5.31 13.15 51.28
C GLN A 264 6.36 12.02 51.19
N LYS A 265 5.98 10.77 51.45
CA LYS A 265 6.89 9.62 51.35
C LYS A 265 7.24 9.29 49.89
N LEU A 266 6.29 9.42 48.97
CA LEU A 266 6.56 9.29 47.53
C LEU A 266 7.50 10.41 47.03
N GLN A 267 7.34 11.65 47.51
CA GLN A 267 8.27 12.74 47.22
C GLN A 267 9.67 12.52 47.81
N GLU A 268 9.79 11.88 48.99
CA GLU A 268 11.08 11.43 49.53
C GLU A 268 11.73 10.36 48.65
N MET A 269 10.96 9.33 48.26
CA MET A 269 11.40 8.26 47.37
C MET A 269 11.89 8.81 46.03
N ASP A 270 11.13 9.71 45.40
CA ASP A 270 11.48 10.38 44.14
C ASP A 270 12.76 11.24 44.27
N LYS A 271 12.92 11.94 45.39
CA LYS A 271 14.13 12.74 45.69
C LYS A 271 15.36 11.84 45.85
N MET A 272 15.22 10.69 46.50
CA MET A 272 16.29 9.69 46.64
C MET A 272 16.61 9.01 45.30
N LEU A 273 15.58 8.60 44.54
CA LEU A 273 15.71 8.00 43.21
C LEU A 273 16.56 8.87 42.29
N GLY A 274 16.38 10.20 42.31
CA GLY A 274 17.22 11.11 41.52
C GLY A 274 18.72 11.01 41.78
N ARG A 275 19.14 10.70 43.02
CA ARG A 275 20.56 10.49 43.38
C ARG A 275 21.08 9.14 42.91
N VAL A 276 20.27 8.09 43.02
CA VAL A 276 20.65 6.73 42.62
C VAL A 276 20.65 6.59 41.09
N LEU A 277 19.67 7.19 40.39
CA LEU A 277 19.61 7.28 38.94
C LEU A 277 20.82 8.02 38.35
N TRP A 278 21.25 9.13 38.98
CA TRP A 278 22.47 9.84 38.60
C TRP A 278 23.70 8.92 38.66
N VAL A 279 23.88 8.25 39.80
CA VAL A 279 24.98 7.29 40.03
C VAL A 279 24.91 6.10 39.06
N GLN A 280 23.73 5.54 38.82
CA GLN A 280 23.52 4.38 37.93
C GLN A 280 23.81 4.72 36.46
N LEU A 281 23.56 5.95 36.03
CA LEU A 281 23.96 6.41 34.70
C LEU A 281 25.45 6.73 34.65
N GLN A 282 26.06 7.26 35.73
CA GLN A 282 27.51 7.41 35.83
C GLN A 282 28.25 6.07 35.78
N THR A 283 27.73 4.98 36.38
CA THR A 283 28.30 3.62 36.23
C THR A 283 28.13 3.05 34.82
N CYS A 284 27.09 3.48 34.08
CA CYS A 284 26.97 3.23 32.63
C CYS A 284 27.90 4.12 31.77
N GLY A 285 28.75 4.95 32.39
CA GLY A 285 29.70 5.83 31.70
C GLY A 285 29.13 7.21 31.28
N TRP A 286 27.89 7.54 31.66
CA TRP A 286 27.23 8.80 31.30
C TRP A 286 27.75 9.95 32.18
N PHE A 287 27.73 11.18 31.68
CA PHE A 287 28.12 12.39 32.45
C PHE A 287 29.52 12.31 33.10
N THR A 288 30.43 11.53 32.50
CA THR A 288 31.80 11.26 32.98
C THR A 288 32.85 12.29 32.54
N LYS A 289 32.50 13.18 31.60
CA LYS A 289 33.37 14.26 31.10
C LYS A 289 32.93 15.61 31.68
N PRO A 290 33.84 16.56 31.96
CA PRO A 290 33.49 17.89 32.48
C PRO A 290 32.52 18.68 31.58
N GLN A 291 32.55 18.42 30.27
CA GLN A 291 31.64 18.96 29.26
C GLN A 291 31.49 17.91 28.15
N ILE A 292 30.28 17.72 27.62
CA ILE A 292 29.98 16.80 26.50
C ILE A 292 28.69 17.23 25.77
N ALA A 293 28.72 17.23 24.44
CA ALA A 293 27.51 17.43 23.64
C ALA A 293 26.56 16.23 23.78
N ILE A 294 25.24 16.43 23.72
CA ILE A 294 24.27 15.35 23.86
C ILE A 294 24.41 14.32 22.72
N ALA A 295 24.80 14.76 21.52
CA ALA A 295 25.16 13.86 20.41
C ALA A 295 26.37 12.95 20.75
N ASP A 296 27.44 13.51 21.32
CA ASP A 296 28.63 12.75 21.73
C ASP A 296 28.34 11.81 22.90
N LEU A 297 27.46 12.22 23.83
CA LEU A 297 26.99 11.37 24.93
C LEU A 297 26.22 10.16 24.39
N LYS A 298 25.27 10.37 23.46
CA LYS A 298 24.51 9.30 22.80
C LYS A 298 25.42 8.32 22.08
N ALA A 299 26.43 8.83 21.36
CA ALA A 299 27.43 8.00 20.66
C ALA A 299 28.35 7.23 21.62
N GLN A 300 28.81 7.85 22.71
CA GLN A 300 29.68 7.22 23.72
C GLN A 300 29.01 6.04 24.42
N VAL A 301 27.69 6.08 24.62
CA VAL A 301 26.94 5.09 25.43
C VAL A 301 26.11 4.12 24.58
N GLY A 302 26.11 4.28 23.25
CA GLY A 302 25.40 3.39 22.31
C GLY A 302 23.87 3.45 22.38
N LEU A 303 23.28 4.58 22.82
CA LEU A 303 21.85 4.64 23.16
C LEU A 303 20.94 4.43 21.92
N PRO A 304 20.03 3.43 21.93
CA PRO A 304 19.00 3.26 20.91
C PRO A 304 18.10 4.49 20.74
N THR A 305 17.77 4.83 19.49
CA THR A 305 17.09 6.09 19.14
C THR A 305 15.70 6.27 19.77
N ARG A 306 15.02 5.18 20.16
CA ARG A 306 13.74 5.24 20.90
C ARG A 306 13.86 6.00 22.23
N TYR A 307 14.99 5.84 22.94
CA TYR A 307 15.23 6.48 24.23
C TYR A 307 15.68 7.95 24.13
N ASN A 308 15.69 8.56 22.93
CA ASN A 308 16.06 9.98 22.78
C ASN A 308 15.16 10.92 23.61
N ARG A 309 13.84 10.70 23.61
CA ARG A 309 12.91 11.53 24.41
C ARG A 309 13.15 11.34 25.91
N TRP A 310 13.40 10.09 26.32
CA TRP A 310 13.73 9.74 27.71
C TRP A 310 15.01 10.43 28.19
N LEU A 311 16.12 10.33 27.44
CA LEU A 311 17.40 11.00 27.76
C LEU A 311 17.25 12.53 27.86
N ASN A 312 16.55 13.15 26.91
CA ASN A 312 16.37 14.60 26.91
C ASN A 312 15.61 15.09 28.17
N GLU A 313 14.61 14.36 28.66
CA GLU A 313 13.95 14.66 29.94
C GLU A 313 14.84 14.31 31.15
N THR A 314 15.58 13.20 31.12
CA THR A 314 16.56 12.86 32.17
C THR A 314 17.59 13.98 32.39
N ILE A 315 18.14 14.55 31.31
CA ILE A 315 19.02 15.74 31.38
C ILE A 315 18.27 16.96 31.92
N THR A 316 17.04 17.19 31.49
CA THR A 316 16.21 18.31 31.95
C THR A 316 15.97 18.25 33.46
N VAL A 317 15.64 17.06 34.01
CA VAL A 317 15.47 16.86 35.46
C VAL A 317 16.80 17.00 36.21
N PHE A 318 17.91 16.49 35.66
CA PHE A 318 19.23 16.64 36.28
C PHE A 318 19.71 18.09 36.30
N ALA A 319 19.45 18.89 35.26
CA ALA A 319 19.72 20.33 35.26
C ALA A 319 18.84 21.05 36.29
N GLN A 320 17.53 20.77 36.35
CA GLN A 320 16.61 21.36 37.33
C GLN A 320 17.01 21.02 38.79
N ARG A 321 17.50 19.81 39.04
CA ARG A 321 17.99 19.36 40.36
C ARG A 321 19.47 19.67 40.61
N LYS A 322 20.16 20.36 39.69
CA LYS A 322 21.57 20.81 39.77
C LYS A 322 22.62 19.69 39.89
N TYR A 323 22.40 18.56 39.20
CA TYR A 323 23.43 17.52 39.01
C TYR A 323 24.41 17.85 37.87
N LEU A 324 23.99 18.70 36.92
CA LEU A 324 24.79 19.21 35.81
C LEU A 324 24.26 20.59 35.40
N SER A 325 25.01 21.30 34.55
CA SER A 325 24.52 22.42 33.76
C SER A 325 24.15 21.94 32.34
N TYR A 326 23.18 22.58 31.70
CA TYR A 326 22.73 22.25 30.34
C TYR A 326 22.47 23.53 29.54
N ASP A 327 23.15 23.68 28.40
CA ASP A 327 22.93 24.75 27.44
C ASP A 327 22.08 24.24 26.26
N VAL A 328 20.88 24.79 26.15
CA VAL A 328 19.88 24.47 25.13
C VAL A 328 20.29 25.00 23.74
N HIS A 329 21.16 26.01 23.66
CA HIS A 329 21.62 26.57 22.38
C HIS A 329 22.77 25.78 21.74
N SER A 330 23.60 25.12 22.56
CA SER A 330 24.72 24.28 22.09
C SER A 330 24.48 22.77 22.27
N ASP A 331 23.29 22.36 22.70
CA ASP A 331 22.89 20.97 23.00
C ASP A 331 23.94 20.23 23.86
N THR A 332 24.48 20.94 24.86
CA THR A 332 25.69 20.53 25.61
C THR A 332 25.45 20.54 27.11
N VAL A 333 25.89 19.48 27.79
CA VAL A 333 25.91 19.40 29.25
C VAL A 333 27.33 19.59 29.80
N ALA A 334 27.43 20.23 30.97
CA ALA A 334 28.69 20.48 31.66
C ALA A 334 28.52 20.38 33.19
N ASP A 335 29.61 20.60 33.92
CA ASP A 335 29.66 20.68 35.38
C ASP A 335 29.02 19.47 36.14
N PRO A 336 29.23 18.21 35.72
CA PRO A 336 28.61 17.06 36.38
C PRO A 336 29.11 16.89 37.81
N ILE A 337 28.19 16.80 38.78
CA ILE A 337 28.56 16.65 40.19
C ILE A 337 29.03 15.22 40.53
N SER A 338 30.01 15.14 41.43
CA SER A 338 30.49 13.88 41.99
C SER A 338 29.68 13.49 43.23
N ILE A 339 29.24 12.23 43.29
CA ILE A 339 28.52 11.63 44.42
C ILE A 339 29.17 10.27 44.72
N ASP A 340 29.39 9.92 46.00
CA ASP A 340 29.82 8.56 46.36
C ASP A 340 28.71 7.56 46.03
N SER A 341 28.94 6.76 44.98
CA SER A 341 28.07 5.67 44.53
C SER A 341 27.74 4.69 45.66
N ASN A 342 28.73 4.32 46.48
CA ASN A 342 28.53 3.39 47.58
C ASN A 342 27.68 4.02 48.69
N GLN A 343 27.81 5.32 48.94
CA GLN A 343 26.93 6.02 49.88
C GLN A 343 25.49 6.12 49.35
N ALA A 344 25.31 6.53 48.09
CA ALA A 344 23.98 6.66 47.48
C ALA A 344 23.20 5.33 47.49
N TRP A 345 23.84 4.22 47.12
CA TRP A 345 23.21 2.90 47.18
C TRP A 345 22.97 2.41 48.61
N ARG A 346 23.86 2.67 49.58
CA ARG A 346 23.63 2.31 51.00
C ARG A 346 22.43 3.04 51.60
N GLU A 347 22.29 4.33 51.34
CA GLU A 347 21.13 5.12 51.80
C GLU A 347 19.82 4.62 51.17
N TRP A 348 19.85 4.22 49.89
CA TRP A 348 18.72 3.61 49.18
C TRP A 348 18.33 2.25 49.77
N GLU A 349 19.26 1.31 49.97
CA GLU A 349 18.96 0.00 50.58
C GLU A 349 18.38 0.14 52.00
N GLN A 350 18.90 1.09 52.79
CA GLN A 350 18.41 1.37 54.13
C GLN A 350 16.95 1.85 54.11
N GLN A 351 16.60 2.83 53.26
CA GLN A 351 15.24 3.39 53.21
C GLN A 351 14.26 2.46 52.46
N LYS A 352 14.72 1.69 51.47
CA LYS A 352 13.93 0.65 50.78
C LYS A 352 13.35 -0.37 51.76
N THR A 353 14.10 -0.73 52.81
CA THR A 353 13.62 -1.61 53.89
C THR A 353 12.40 -1.03 54.63
N VAL A 354 12.29 0.30 54.72
CA VAL A 354 11.12 0.98 55.30
C VAL A 354 9.95 1.01 54.31
N TRP A 355 10.19 1.32 53.04
CA TRP A 355 9.13 1.37 52.01
C TRP A 355 8.52 -0.01 51.72
N LEU A 356 9.32 -1.09 51.76
CA LEU A 356 8.82 -2.47 51.61
C LEU A 356 7.95 -2.94 52.80
N ALA A 357 8.00 -2.24 53.93
CA ALA A 357 7.15 -2.50 55.10
C ALA A 357 5.89 -1.63 55.15
N ASP A 358 5.70 -0.72 54.18
CA ASP A 358 4.59 0.21 54.09
C ASP A 358 3.68 -0.18 52.88
N PRO A 359 2.44 -0.67 53.11
CA PRO A 359 1.57 -1.11 52.02
C PRO A 359 1.32 -0.04 50.95
N ASP A 360 1.30 1.25 51.31
CA ASP A 360 1.08 2.34 50.35
C ASP A 360 2.28 2.56 49.40
N LEU A 361 3.45 2.00 49.72
CA LEU A 361 4.72 2.24 49.01
C LEU A 361 5.36 0.96 48.45
N LEU A 362 4.95 -0.22 48.93
CA LEU A 362 5.50 -1.52 48.55
C LEU A 362 5.60 -1.70 47.02
N ALA A 363 4.50 -1.49 46.30
CA ALA A 363 4.46 -1.64 44.84
C ALA A 363 5.41 -0.65 44.12
N TRP A 364 5.42 0.62 44.53
CA TRP A 364 6.33 1.63 43.99
C TRP A 364 7.80 1.30 44.26
N ALA A 365 8.13 0.88 45.47
CA ALA A 365 9.50 0.52 45.86
C ALA A 365 10.01 -0.69 45.06
N VAL A 366 9.17 -1.71 44.84
CA VAL A 366 9.51 -2.90 44.06
C VAL A 366 9.65 -2.57 42.57
N LEU A 367 8.67 -1.89 41.97
CA LEU A 367 8.68 -1.54 40.53
C LEU A 367 9.86 -0.63 40.16
N VAL A 368 10.14 0.39 40.98
CA VAL A 368 11.21 1.37 40.73
C VAL A 368 12.58 0.76 40.97
N GLU A 369 12.80 -0.03 42.03
CA GLU A 369 14.06 -0.77 42.21
C GLU A 369 14.31 -1.70 41.02
N THR A 370 13.30 -2.46 40.59
CA THR A 370 13.43 -3.42 39.48
C THR A 370 13.80 -2.71 38.18
N SER A 371 13.10 -1.62 37.85
CA SER A 371 13.37 -0.78 36.68
C SER A 371 14.76 -0.13 36.72
N LEU A 372 15.16 0.41 37.88
CA LEU A 372 16.45 1.08 38.10
C LEU A 372 17.64 0.11 38.04
N ARG A 373 17.48 -1.12 38.55
CA ARG A 373 18.48 -2.19 38.49
C ARG A 373 18.67 -2.70 37.06
N ALA A 374 17.58 -2.88 36.31
CA ALA A 374 17.61 -3.34 34.91
C ALA A 374 18.02 -2.25 33.91
N LEU A 375 17.95 -0.97 34.29
CA LEU A 375 18.22 0.20 33.44
C LEU A 375 19.48 0.10 32.54
N PRO A 376 20.64 -0.44 32.99
CA PRO A 376 21.82 -0.58 32.12
C PRO A 376 21.59 -1.53 30.93
N GLU A 377 20.85 -2.63 31.14
CA GLU A 377 20.54 -3.61 30.11
C GLU A 377 19.48 -3.07 29.14
N VAL A 378 18.49 -2.33 29.67
CA VAL A 378 17.41 -1.71 28.89
C VAL A 378 17.95 -0.59 27.99
N LEU A 379 18.77 0.32 28.55
CA LEU A 379 19.37 1.42 27.78
C LEU A 379 20.45 0.93 26.79
N ALA A 380 21.12 -0.20 27.08
CA ALA A 380 22.00 -0.87 26.12
C ALA A 380 21.24 -1.69 25.06
N GLY A 381 19.90 -1.76 25.13
CA GLY A 381 19.05 -2.50 24.19
C GLY A 381 19.15 -4.02 24.30
N ARG A 382 19.75 -4.56 25.37
CA ARG A 382 19.93 -6.01 25.58
C ARG A 382 18.68 -6.70 26.13
N VAL A 383 17.83 -5.96 26.85
CA VAL A 383 16.53 -6.43 27.34
C VAL A 383 15.47 -5.36 27.03
N PRO A 384 14.29 -5.72 26.50
CA PRO A 384 13.17 -4.77 26.35
C PRO A 384 12.66 -4.27 27.71
N ALA A 385 12.19 -3.01 27.76
CA ALA A 385 11.61 -2.47 28.99
C ALA A 385 10.30 -3.16 29.39
N THR A 386 9.55 -3.66 28.40
CA THR A 386 8.34 -4.48 28.59
C THR A 386 8.61 -5.70 29.47
N ASP A 387 9.72 -6.38 29.25
CA ASP A 387 10.03 -7.68 29.84
C ASP A 387 10.50 -7.54 31.30
N ILE A 388 10.91 -6.32 31.68
CA ILE A 388 11.23 -5.92 33.04
C ILE A 388 9.96 -5.51 33.82
N LEU A 389 9.04 -4.78 33.19
CA LEU A 389 7.79 -4.35 33.83
C LEU A 389 6.73 -5.45 33.88
N PHE A 390 6.75 -6.37 32.91
CA PHE A 390 5.79 -7.47 32.74
C PHE A 390 6.54 -8.81 32.59
N PRO A 391 7.29 -9.26 33.62
CA PRO A 391 8.06 -10.50 33.56
C PRO A 391 7.12 -11.69 33.32
N HIS A 392 7.48 -12.54 32.35
CA HIS A 392 6.62 -13.64 31.87
C HIS A 392 5.21 -13.18 31.44
N ALA A 393 5.07 -11.93 30.97
CA ALA A 393 3.80 -11.26 30.69
C ALA A 393 2.83 -11.15 31.90
N SER A 394 3.31 -11.37 33.14
CA SER A 394 2.53 -11.16 34.36
C SER A 394 2.42 -9.68 34.72
N MET A 395 1.31 -9.30 35.35
CA MET A 395 1.02 -7.93 35.78
C MET A 395 1.34 -7.65 37.25
N GLU A 396 1.76 -8.66 38.02
CA GLU A 396 2.03 -8.59 39.47
C GLU A 396 2.91 -7.39 39.88
N LEU A 397 3.91 -7.04 39.07
CA LEU A 397 4.85 -5.95 39.35
C LEU A 397 4.23 -4.54 39.22
N VAL A 398 3.13 -4.41 38.47
CA VAL A 398 2.49 -3.13 38.10
C VAL A 398 1.07 -3.01 38.66
N GLU A 399 0.41 -4.12 38.95
CA GLU A 399 -0.98 -4.18 39.41
C GLU A 399 -1.21 -3.38 40.71
N GLY A 400 -0.35 -3.53 41.71
CA GLY A 400 -0.43 -2.82 43.00
C GLY A 400 -0.16 -1.31 42.94
N ILE A 401 0.15 -0.76 41.76
CA ILE A 401 0.19 0.69 41.52
C ILE A 401 -1.23 1.25 41.40
N TYR A 402 -2.16 0.47 40.84
CA TYR A 402 -3.49 0.94 40.41
C TYR A 402 -4.66 0.52 41.32
N LYS A 403 -4.39 -0.26 42.38
CA LYS A 403 -5.33 -0.66 43.44
C LYS A 403 -4.56 -1.10 44.70
N ASP A 404 -5.29 -1.45 45.75
CA ASP A 404 -4.79 -2.04 47.01
C ASP A 404 -3.78 -1.12 47.75
N ASN A 405 -3.91 0.20 47.55
CA ASN A 405 -3.14 1.24 48.21
C ASN A 405 -3.99 2.51 48.39
N ARG A 406 -3.79 3.28 49.48
CA ARG A 406 -4.69 4.39 49.86
C ARG A 406 -4.76 5.53 48.84
N LEU A 407 -3.79 5.64 47.93
CA LEU A 407 -3.78 6.68 46.90
C LEU A 407 -4.63 6.27 45.69
N ALA A 408 -4.40 5.09 45.11
CA ALA A 408 -5.18 4.61 43.98
C ALA A 408 -6.65 4.35 44.37
N ASP A 409 -6.88 3.72 45.52
CA ASP A 409 -8.23 3.39 46.00
C ASP A 409 -9.05 4.64 46.35
N LEU A 410 -8.39 5.75 46.73
CA LEU A 410 -9.01 7.07 46.89
C LEU A 410 -9.55 7.59 45.55
N PHE A 411 -8.71 7.67 44.51
CA PHE A 411 -9.13 8.20 43.21
C PHE A 411 -10.15 7.29 42.51
N ASN A 412 -9.91 5.98 42.49
CA ASN A 412 -10.87 4.98 42.00
C ASN A 412 -12.19 5.05 42.78
N GLY A 413 -12.12 5.16 44.11
CA GLY A 413 -13.26 5.25 45.02
C GLY A 413 -14.11 6.50 44.77
N VAL A 414 -13.49 7.66 44.54
CA VAL A 414 -14.20 8.91 44.19
C VAL A 414 -14.85 8.79 42.82
N LEU A 415 -14.19 8.23 41.80
CA LEU A 415 -14.83 8.03 40.49
C LEU A 415 -16.05 7.11 40.60
N ALA A 416 -15.94 6.02 41.36
CA ALA A 416 -17.07 5.13 41.64
C ALA A 416 -18.20 5.82 42.44
N ASP A 417 -17.90 6.78 43.32
CA ASP A 417 -18.92 7.64 43.94
C ASP A 417 -19.63 8.56 42.93
N VAL A 418 -18.94 9.05 41.89
CA VAL A 418 -19.59 9.81 40.81
C VAL A 418 -20.54 8.91 40.01
N VAL A 419 -20.14 7.67 39.70
CA VAL A 419 -21.01 6.69 39.00
C VAL A 419 -22.27 6.40 39.81
N VAL A 420 -22.15 6.14 41.13
CA VAL A 420 -23.30 5.90 42.00
C VAL A 420 -24.16 7.15 42.18
N ALA A 421 -23.57 8.33 42.39
CA ALA A 421 -24.31 9.57 42.55
C ALA A 421 -25.07 9.96 41.25
N TYR A 422 -24.51 9.66 40.07
CA TYR A 422 -25.22 9.78 38.80
C TYR A 422 -26.38 8.79 38.71
N LEU A 423 -26.17 7.52 39.08
CA LEU A 423 -27.25 6.52 39.11
C LEU A 423 -28.44 6.98 39.97
N HIS A 424 -28.19 7.51 41.18
CA HIS A 424 -29.23 8.08 42.05
C HIS A 424 -29.96 9.29 41.45
N GLU A 425 -29.26 10.18 40.76
CA GLU A 425 -29.89 11.31 40.07
C GLU A 425 -30.68 10.88 38.83
N ARG A 426 -30.24 9.82 38.13
CA ARG A 426 -30.95 9.25 36.99
C ARG A 426 -32.20 8.49 37.42
N SER A 427 -32.13 7.66 38.46
CA SER A 427 -33.28 6.87 38.95
C SER A 427 -34.34 7.73 39.65
N ALA A 428 -33.94 8.83 40.29
CA ALA A 428 -34.87 9.81 40.85
C ALA A 428 -35.65 10.62 39.78
N LEU A 429 -35.24 10.56 38.51
CA LEU A 429 -35.96 11.15 37.37
C LEU A 429 -36.76 10.12 36.56
N ASP A 430 -36.35 8.85 36.60
CA ASP A 430 -36.97 7.73 35.87
C ASP A 430 -36.65 6.41 36.59
N GLU A 431 -37.63 5.86 37.31
CA GLU A 431 -37.49 4.58 38.05
C GLU A 431 -37.22 3.38 37.10
N ALA A 432 -37.60 3.50 35.83
CA ALA A 432 -37.34 2.48 34.81
C ALA A 432 -35.96 2.64 34.14
N VAL A 433 -35.14 3.63 34.52
CA VAL A 433 -33.84 3.87 33.89
C VAL A 433 -32.94 2.66 33.99
N ARG A 434 -32.27 2.32 32.90
CA ARG A 434 -31.20 1.31 32.85
C ARG A 434 -29.98 1.92 32.18
N LEU A 435 -28.88 2.03 32.92
CA LEU A 435 -27.66 2.70 32.47
C LEU A 435 -26.81 1.78 31.61
N ARG A 436 -26.21 2.34 30.56
CA ARG A 436 -25.11 1.72 29.83
C ARG A 436 -23.82 2.47 30.13
N ILE A 437 -22.84 1.76 30.66
CA ILE A 437 -21.51 2.27 30.99
C ILE A 437 -20.50 1.62 30.04
N LEU A 438 -19.48 2.36 29.61
CA LEU A 438 -18.33 1.80 28.90
C LEU A 438 -17.03 2.28 29.56
N GLU A 439 -16.05 1.40 29.70
CA GLU A 439 -14.72 1.74 30.21
C GLU A 439 -13.67 1.54 29.11
N ILE A 440 -12.94 2.61 28.79
CA ILE A 440 -11.88 2.65 27.78
C ILE A 440 -10.55 2.27 28.44
N GLY A 441 -9.89 1.24 27.93
CA GLY A 441 -8.56 0.81 28.41
C GLY A 441 -8.57 0.35 29.86
N ALA A 442 -9.55 -0.49 30.23
CA ALA A 442 -9.78 -0.90 31.61
C ALA A 442 -8.62 -1.74 32.21
N GLY A 443 -7.74 -2.32 31.38
CA GLY A 443 -6.51 -2.96 31.82
C GLY A 443 -6.72 -4.07 32.85
N THR A 444 -6.04 -3.95 33.99
CA THR A 444 -6.13 -4.86 35.16
C THR A 444 -7.38 -4.64 36.03
N GLY A 445 -8.29 -3.73 35.65
CA GLY A 445 -9.58 -3.56 36.31
C GLY A 445 -9.54 -2.84 37.66
N GLY A 446 -8.46 -2.12 37.98
CA GLY A 446 -8.29 -1.43 39.27
C GLY A 446 -9.42 -0.44 39.61
N THR A 447 -9.84 0.38 38.64
CA THR A 447 -11.02 1.25 38.79
C THR A 447 -12.32 0.43 38.73
N SER A 448 -12.42 -0.49 37.77
CA SER A 448 -13.60 -1.32 37.51
C SER A 448 -14.05 -2.12 38.75
N ALA A 449 -13.12 -2.74 39.48
CA ALA A 449 -13.40 -3.53 40.68
C ALA A 449 -14.13 -2.72 41.77
N LEU A 450 -13.70 -1.48 42.02
CA LEU A 450 -14.33 -0.57 42.98
C LEU A 450 -15.67 -0.03 42.46
N ILE A 451 -15.83 0.15 41.15
CA ILE A 451 -17.14 0.44 40.55
C ILE A 451 -18.11 -0.74 40.75
N PHE A 452 -17.69 -1.98 40.44
CA PHE A 452 -18.52 -3.17 40.61
C PHE A 452 -18.93 -3.38 42.08
N GLN A 453 -18.00 -3.18 43.02
CA GLN A 453 -18.30 -3.26 44.46
C GLN A 453 -19.37 -2.23 44.87
N LYS A 454 -19.28 -0.98 44.40
CA LYS A 454 -20.28 0.06 44.70
C LYS A 454 -21.58 -0.07 43.90
N LEU A 455 -21.57 -0.75 42.75
CA LEU A 455 -22.76 -1.07 41.94
C LEU A 455 -23.47 -2.36 42.37
N LEU A 456 -22.89 -3.18 43.25
CA LEU A 456 -23.51 -4.42 43.76
C LEU A 456 -24.94 -4.23 44.31
N PRO A 457 -25.30 -3.14 45.03
CA PRO A 457 -26.68 -2.89 45.47
C PRO A 457 -27.62 -2.40 44.36
N TYR A 458 -27.10 -2.06 43.18
CA TYR A 458 -27.81 -1.37 42.11
C TYR A 458 -27.77 -2.12 40.76
N GLN A 459 -27.39 -3.40 40.75
CA GLN A 459 -27.24 -4.19 39.52
C GLN A 459 -28.51 -4.16 38.64
N GLU A 460 -29.70 -4.09 39.24
CA GLU A 460 -30.96 -3.98 38.51
C GLU A 460 -31.08 -2.72 37.63
N TYR A 461 -30.33 -1.65 37.93
CA TYR A 461 -30.30 -0.39 37.18
C TYR A 461 -29.22 -0.35 36.08
N ILE A 462 -28.44 -1.41 35.89
CA ILE A 462 -27.40 -1.49 34.86
C ILE A 462 -27.88 -2.38 33.71
N GLN A 463 -27.95 -1.81 32.50
CA GLN A 463 -28.21 -2.57 31.27
C GLN A 463 -26.94 -3.25 30.76
N GLU A 464 -25.81 -2.54 30.82
CA GLU A 464 -24.52 -2.98 30.30
C GLU A 464 -23.38 -2.23 30.99
N TYR A 465 -22.31 -2.95 31.29
CA TYR A 465 -20.99 -2.37 31.53
C TYR A 465 -20.02 -2.95 30.49
N CYS A 466 -19.67 -2.16 29.48
CA CYS A 466 -18.79 -2.58 28.40
C CYS A 466 -17.32 -2.36 28.82
N TYR A 467 -16.67 -3.44 29.26
CA TYR A 467 -15.25 -3.48 29.60
C TYR A 467 -14.43 -3.56 28.30
N THR A 468 -13.63 -2.54 28.00
CA THR A 468 -12.90 -2.48 26.73
C THR A 468 -11.41 -2.20 26.89
N ASP A 469 -10.62 -2.79 26.00
CA ASP A 469 -9.16 -2.64 25.95
C ASP A 469 -8.63 -2.86 24.53
N LEU A 470 -7.33 -2.63 24.31
CA LEU A 470 -6.61 -3.05 23.11
C LEU A 470 -6.12 -4.51 23.21
N SER A 471 -5.81 -4.99 24.42
CA SER A 471 -5.32 -6.36 24.65
C SER A 471 -6.43 -7.33 24.99
N GLN A 472 -6.53 -8.41 24.21
CA GLN A 472 -7.48 -9.51 24.45
C GLN A 472 -7.21 -10.24 25.78
N ALA A 473 -5.98 -10.21 26.29
CA ALA A 473 -5.61 -10.84 27.57
C ALA A 473 -6.32 -10.18 28.77
N PHE A 474 -6.43 -8.85 28.79
CA PHE A 474 -7.18 -8.13 29.83
C PHE A 474 -8.68 -8.45 29.77
N LEU A 475 -9.24 -8.62 28.57
CA LEU A 475 -10.64 -9.01 28.41
C LEU A 475 -10.91 -10.41 28.97
N TRP A 476 -10.01 -11.37 28.74
CA TRP A 476 -10.09 -12.70 29.35
C TRP A 476 -9.90 -12.67 30.88
N HIS A 477 -8.95 -11.89 31.40
CA HIS A 477 -8.77 -11.70 32.84
C HIS A 477 -10.05 -11.13 33.48
N ALA A 478 -10.62 -10.07 32.93
CA ALA A 478 -11.86 -9.46 33.42
C ALA A 478 -13.08 -10.40 33.31
N GLN A 479 -13.13 -11.26 32.28
CA GLN A 479 -14.14 -12.29 32.12
C GLN A 479 -14.07 -13.36 33.22
N GLN A 480 -12.87 -13.75 33.65
CA GLN A 480 -12.65 -14.71 34.72
C GLN A 480 -12.84 -14.09 36.12
N ALA A 481 -12.25 -12.92 36.37
CA ALA A 481 -12.21 -12.28 37.68
C ALA A 481 -13.53 -11.61 38.07
N TYR A 482 -14.19 -10.89 37.15
CA TYR A 482 -15.36 -10.05 37.45
C TYR A 482 -16.67 -10.57 36.89
N GLY A 483 -16.61 -11.28 35.75
CA GLY A 483 -17.78 -11.86 35.06
C GLY A 483 -18.72 -12.68 35.95
N PRO A 484 -18.23 -13.63 36.78
CA PRO A 484 -19.08 -14.48 37.62
C PRO A 484 -19.95 -13.74 38.65
N GLN A 485 -19.61 -12.50 38.99
CA GLN A 485 -20.32 -11.69 39.99
C GLN A 485 -21.14 -10.53 39.37
N ASN A 486 -20.92 -10.23 38.08
CA ASN A 486 -21.47 -9.06 37.41
C ASN A 486 -22.03 -9.45 36.03
N PRO A 487 -23.25 -10.04 35.98
CA PRO A 487 -23.82 -10.62 34.75
C PRO A 487 -24.20 -9.59 33.66
N TYR A 488 -24.04 -8.29 33.94
CA TYR A 488 -24.24 -7.17 33.03
C TYR A 488 -22.95 -6.75 32.30
N LEU A 489 -21.82 -7.43 32.53
CA LEU A 489 -20.56 -7.17 31.83
C LEU A 489 -20.60 -7.64 30.38
N THR A 490 -20.14 -6.80 29.47
CA THR A 490 -19.78 -7.15 28.09
C THR A 490 -18.32 -6.82 27.85
N TYR A 491 -17.65 -7.57 26.98
CA TYR A 491 -16.20 -7.44 26.71
C TYR A 491 -15.98 -7.12 25.23
N ARG A 492 -15.13 -6.14 24.91
CA ARG A 492 -14.82 -5.82 23.51
C ARG A 492 -13.44 -5.20 23.34
N ILE A 493 -12.75 -5.56 22.26
CA ILE A 493 -11.57 -4.81 21.82
C ILE A 493 -12.05 -3.44 21.32
N PHE A 494 -11.44 -2.35 21.80
CA PHE A 494 -11.75 -0.99 21.39
C PHE A 494 -10.50 -0.11 21.31
N ASN A 495 -10.35 0.60 20.19
CA ASN A 495 -9.28 1.56 19.98
C ASN A 495 -9.86 2.98 19.91
N VAL A 496 -9.65 3.76 20.97
CA VAL A 496 -10.15 5.13 21.08
C VAL A 496 -9.51 6.13 20.10
N GLU A 497 -8.36 5.81 19.47
CA GLU A 497 -7.80 6.66 18.40
C GLU A 497 -8.61 6.55 17.09
N LYS A 498 -9.35 5.45 16.89
CA LYS A 498 -10.11 5.18 15.66
C LYS A 498 -11.58 5.65 15.78
N PRO A 499 -12.24 6.01 14.65
CA PRO A 499 -13.68 6.29 14.64
C PRO A 499 -14.51 5.10 15.17
N ILE A 500 -15.68 5.37 15.76
CA ILE A 500 -16.51 4.31 16.38
C ILE A 500 -17.33 3.54 15.34
N ALA A 501 -17.61 4.16 14.19
CA ALA A 501 -18.29 3.55 13.04
C ALA A 501 -17.50 2.35 12.50
N ASP A 502 -16.18 2.49 12.38
CA ASP A 502 -15.26 1.46 11.89
C ASP A 502 -15.04 0.31 12.91
N GLN A 503 -15.65 0.41 14.10
CA GLN A 503 -15.48 -0.51 15.24
C GLN A 503 -16.79 -1.13 15.73
N GLY A 504 -17.88 -1.00 14.96
CA GLY A 504 -19.17 -1.62 15.28
C GLY A 504 -19.81 -1.11 16.57
N MET A 505 -19.54 0.15 16.95
CA MET A 505 -20.16 0.81 18.10
C MET A 505 -21.16 1.88 17.65
N SER A 506 -22.38 1.81 18.17
CA SER A 506 -23.45 2.77 17.86
C SER A 506 -23.16 4.14 18.50
N PRO A 507 -23.22 5.26 17.76
CA PRO A 507 -23.14 6.59 18.35
C PRO A 507 -24.24 6.83 19.41
N GLY A 508 -23.90 7.52 20.50
CA GLY A 508 -24.86 7.88 21.54
C GLY A 508 -25.45 6.72 22.34
N SER A 509 -24.73 5.62 22.48
CA SER A 509 -25.23 4.41 23.13
C SER A 509 -25.09 4.40 24.66
N TYR A 510 -24.12 5.13 25.22
CA TYR A 510 -23.74 5.06 26.64
C TYR A 510 -24.13 6.31 27.44
N ASP A 511 -24.53 6.11 28.69
CA ASP A 511 -24.82 7.18 29.66
C ASP A 511 -23.55 7.71 30.34
N ILE A 512 -22.57 6.81 30.55
CA ILE A 512 -21.26 7.09 31.14
C ILE A 512 -20.18 6.44 30.26
N VAL A 513 -19.09 7.18 30.04
CA VAL A 513 -17.81 6.63 29.55
C VAL A 513 -16.76 6.90 30.62
N VAL A 514 -16.09 5.85 31.08
CA VAL A 514 -14.97 5.89 32.03
C VAL A 514 -13.67 5.75 31.25
N ALA A 515 -12.64 6.49 31.64
CA ALA A 515 -11.29 6.34 31.13
C ALA A 515 -10.26 6.62 32.24
N THR A 516 -9.50 5.59 32.63
CA THR A 516 -8.45 5.69 33.66
C THR A 516 -7.07 5.54 33.01
N ASN A 517 -6.17 6.51 33.22
CA ASN A 517 -4.75 6.46 32.86
C ASN A 517 -4.47 5.95 31.42
N VAL A 518 -5.24 6.42 30.43
CA VAL A 518 -5.28 5.86 29.07
C VAL A 518 -5.33 6.94 27.98
N LEU A 519 -6.06 8.02 28.19
CA LEU A 519 -6.26 9.06 27.18
C LEU A 519 -4.95 9.85 27.00
N HIS A 520 -4.15 9.99 28.07
CA HIS A 520 -2.81 10.57 27.98
C HIS A 520 -1.89 9.79 27.02
N ALA A 521 -2.00 8.46 26.94
CA ALA A 521 -1.09 7.61 26.17
C ALA A 521 -1.43 7.56 24.65
N THR A 522 -2.30 8.44 24.16
CA THR A 522 -2.72 8.47 22.74
C THR A 522 -1.99 9.54 21.92
N ARG A 523 -1.85 9.31 20.60
CA ARG A 523 -1.16 10.19 19.63
C ARG A 523 -1.72 11.61 19.60
N SER A 524 -3.05 11.73 19.55
CA SER A 524 -3.78 12.97 19.33
C SER A 524 -5.01 13.02 20.25
N LEU A 525 -4.86 13.72 21.37
CA LEU A 525 -5.87 13.77 22.42
C LEU A 525 -7.21 14.32 21.91
N ARG A 526 -7.18 15.27 20.96
CA ARG A 526 -8.40 15.80 20.34
C ARG A 526 -9.16 14.74 19.55
N GLN A 527 -8.48 13.82 18.87
CA GLN A 527 -9.16 12.76 18.13
C GLN A 527 -9.70 11.69 19.07
N THR A 528 -8.90 11.29 20.06
CA THR A 528 -9.28 10.44 21.20
C THR A 528 -10.56 10.96 21.87
N LEU A 529 -10.60 12.24 22.24
CA LEU A 529 -11.76 12.85 22.89
C LEU A 529 -12.99 12.92 21.99
N ARG A 530 -12.85 13.16 20.67
CA ARG A 530 -13.98 13.10 19.72
C ARG A 530 -14.57 11.69 19.61
N ASN A 531 -13.72 10.67 19.63
CA ASN A 531 -14.17 9.27 19.56
C ASN A 531 -14.83 8.82 20.86
N ALA A 532 -14.30 9.20 22.03
CA ALA A 532 -14.95 8.99 23.32
C ALA A 532 -16.30 9.72 23.41
N LYS A 533 -16.36 11.00 22.96
CA LYS A 533 -17.59 11.80 22.91
C LYS A 533 -18.67 11.18 22.00
N ALA A 534 -18.26 10.50 20.92
CA ALA A 534 -19.19 9.84 20.00
C ALA A 534 -19.99 8.68 20.65
N LEU A 535 -19.44 8.04 21.68
CA LEU A 535 -20.09 6.95 22.42
C LEU A 535 -21.21 7.46 23.35
N LEU A 536 -21.05 8.68 23.88
CA LEU A 536 -21.92 9.26 24.89
C LEU A 536 -23.23 9.77 24.32
N LYS A 537 -24.33 9.52 25.03
CA LYS A 537 -25.60 10.25 24.90
C LYS A 537 -25.38 11.76 25.10
N ARG A 538 -26.25 12.59 24.55
CA ARG A 538 -26.31 14.02 24.88
C ARG A 538 -26.71 14.17 26.36
N HIS A 539 -25.93 14.98 27.09
CA HIS A 539 -25.88 15.06 28.55
C HIS A 539 -25.42 13.77 29.29
N GLY A 540 -24.83 12.80 28.58
CA GLY A 540 -24.03 11.73 29.19
C GLY A 540 -22.67 12.24 29.67
N LEU A 541 -22.04 11.51 30.60
CA LEU A 541 -20.81 11.95 31.27
C LEU A 541 -19.56 11.19 30.82
N LEU A 542 -18.51 11.94 30.47
CA LEU A 542 -17.14 11.44 30.43
C LEU A 542 -16.54 11.57 31.84
N LEU A 543 -16.09 10.44 32.41
CA LEU A 543 -15.39 10.35 33.70
C LEU A 543 -13.93 10.00 33.42
N ILE A 544 -13.03 10.91 33.76
CA ILE A 544 -11.59 10.78 33.52
C ILE A 544 -10.89 10.64 34.87
N ASN A 545 -9.99 9.66 34.98
CA ASN A 545 -9.10 9.46 36.12
C ASN A 545 -7.66 9.41 35.59
N GLU A 546 -6.96 10.53 35.62
CA GLU A 546 -5.69 10.69 34.89
C GLU A 546 -4.58 11.28 35.77
N LEU A 547 -3.35 10.87 35.49
CA LEU A 547 -2.15 11.50 36.00
C LEU A 547 -1.95 12.88 35.34
N THR A 548 -1.61 13.87 36.16
CA THR A 548 -1.54 15.30 35.77
C THR A 548 -0.22 15.97 36.13
N HIS A 549 0.66 15.29 36.87
CA HIS A 549 2.00 15.75 37.28
C HIS A 549 3.09 14.79 36.77
N LYS A 550 4.37 15.22 36.82
CA LYS A 550 5.52 14.40 36.42
C LYS A 550 6.43 14.06 37.60
N SER A 551 6.84 12.80 37.69
CA SER A 551 7.76 12.28 38.70
C SER A 551 8.84 11.40 38.04
N LEU A 552 10.00 11.26 38.70
CA LEU A 552 11.01 10.29 38.31
C LEU A 552 10.56 8.86 38.53
N LEU A 553 9.67 8.60 39.50
CA LEU A 553 9.05 7.28 39.71
C LEU A 553 8.41 6.78 38.39
N LEU A 554 7.59 7.64 37.78
CA LEU A 554 6.93 7.38 36.49
C LEU A 554 7.92 7.35 35.31
N HIS A 555 8.92 8.25 35.29
CA HIS A 555 9.90 8.34 34.21
C HIS A 555 10.90 7.16 34.17
N VAL A 556 11.24 6.58 35.33
CA VAL A 556 12.14 5.41 35.43
C VAL A 556 11.42 4.10 35.17
N ALA A 557 10.15 3.97 35.57
CA ALA A 557 9.33 2.79 35.26
C ALA A 557 8.76 2.85 33.84
N PHE A 558 7.76 3.69 33.59
CA PHE A 558 6.98 3.69 32.35
C PHE A 558 7.60 4.53 31.23
N GLY A 559 8.45 5.51 31.55
CA GLY A 559 9.15 6.33 30.57
C GLY A 559 10.10 5.58 29.63
N LEU A 560 10.39 4.30 29.92
CA LEU A 560 11.17 3.39 29.07
C LEU A 560 10.31 2.61 28.06
N LEU A 561 8.98 2.70 28.14
CA LEU A 561 8.05 2.05 27.21
C LEU A 561 7.79 2.94 25.98
N ASP A 562 7.76 2.35 24.78
CA ASP A 562 7.48 3.08 23.53
C ASP A 562 6.08 3.74 23.55
N GLY A 563 5.11 3.12 24.25
CA GLY A 563 3.74 3.65 24.43
C GLY A 563 3.67 5.02 25.13
N TRP A 564 4.60 5.32 26.04
CA TRP A 564 4.68 6.58 26.78
C TRP A 564 4.91 7.80 25.87
N TRP A 565 5.53 7.55 24.71
CA TRP A 565 6.01 8.58 23.80
C TRP A 565 5.17 8.72 22.53
N LEU A 566 4.03 8.03 22.41
CA LEU A 566 3.15 8.06 21.23
C LEU A 566 2.61 9.45 20.88
N HIS A 567 2.56 10.39 21.82
CA HIS A 567 1.98 11.71 21.62
C HIS A 567 2.71 12.52 20.52
N GLU A 568 1.91 13.09 19.62
CA GLU A 568 2.32 13.98 18.54
C GLU A 568 1.91 15.44 18.83
N ASP A 569 0.85 15.64 19.61
CA ASP A 569 0.26 16.93 19.98
C ASP A 569 0.97 17.63 21.16
N GLN A 570 2.31 17.68 21.10
CA GLN A 570 3.20 18.18 22.18
C GLN A 570 2.82 19.54 22.77
N ALA A 571 2.22 20.44 22.00
CA ALA A 571 1.76 21.75 22.49
C ALA A 571 0.68 21.66 23.59
N LEU A 572 -0.07 20.54 23.66
CA LEU A 572 -1.03 20.27 24.72
C LEU A 572 -0.38 19.59 25.94
N ARG A 573 0.72 18.86 25.75
CA ARG A 573 1.33 18.00 26.79
C ARG A 573 2.32 18.75 27.69
N LEU A 574 2.56 18.21 28.88
CA LEU A 574 3.62 18.67 29.77
C LEU A 574 5.00 18.34 29.16
N PRO A 575 5.97 19.26 29.16
CA PRO A 575 7.31 18.98 28.67
C PRO A 575 7.95 17.81 29.45
N GLY A 576 8.27 16.73 28.72
CA GLY A 576 8.90 15.52 29.24
C GLY A 576 7.97 14.33 29.51
N CYS A 577 6.65 14.47 29.39
CA CYS A 577 5.71 13.36 29.65
C CYS A 577 4.39 13.49 28.85
N PRO A 578 3.58 12.42 28.73
CA PRO A 578 2.32 12.46 28.00
C PRO A 578 1.17 13.23 28.72
N PHE A 579 1.38 13.67 29.97
CA PHE A 579 0.33 14.22 30.84
C PHE A 579 -0.07 15.67 30.51
N LEU A 580 -1.18 16.12 31.11
CA LEU A 580 -1.72 17.48 31.02
C LEU A 580 -2.05 17.99 32.43
N THR A 581 -1.88 19.29 32.68
CA THR A 581 -2.37 19.92 33.91
C THR A 581 -3.91 20.00 33.91
N PRO A 582 -4.58 20.12 35.08
CA PRO A 582 -6.04 20.25 35.16
C PRO A 582 -6.61 21.37 34.27
N ASP A 583 -5.94 22.53 34.20
CA ASP A 583 -6.39 23.65 33.35
C ASP A 583 -6.34 23.30 31.86
N ARG A 584 -5.31 22.57 31.43
CA ARG A 584 -5.16 22.14 30.03
C ARG A 584 -6.18 21.06 29.67
N TRP A 585 -6.48 20.16 30.61
CA TRP A 585 -7.58 19.21 30.48
C TRP A 585 -8.93 19.93 30.30
N GLN A 586 -9.23 20.92 31.13
CA GLN A 586 -10.45 21.73 30.99
C GLN A 586 -10.51 22.40 29.60
N VAL A 587 -9.45 23.11 29.20
CA VAL A 587 -9.41 23.83 27.92
C VAL A 587 -9.57 22.91 26.70
N VAL A 588 -8.96 21.71 26.69
CA VAL A 588 -9.11 20.79 25.55
C VAL A 588 -10.51 20.15 25.51
N LEU A 589 -11.08 19.80 26.66
CA LEU A 589 -12.43 19.24 26.75
C LEU A 589 -13.50 20.26 26.32
N GLU A 590 -13.42 21.50 26.80
CA GLU A 590 -14.32 22.59 26.37
C GLU A 590 -14.25 22.83 24.85
N GLN A 591 -13.04 22.80 24.26
CA GLN A 591 -12.84 23.01 22.82
C GLN A 591 -13.37 21.87 21.94
N GLU A 592 -13.41 20.64 22.45
CA GLU A 592 -14.08 19.52 21.77
C GLU A 592 -15.58 19.41 22.12
N GLY A 593 -16.12 20.37 22.88
CA GLY A 593 -17.54 20.54 23.17
C GLY A 593 -18.06 19.71 24.34
N PHE A 594 -17.25 19.51 25.37
CA PHE A 594 -17.76 19.14 26.69
C PHE A 594 -18.17 20.40 27.47
N GLN A 595 -19.14 20.27 28.37
CA GLN A 595 -19.73 21.36 29.15
C GLN A 595 -19.89 20.97 30.63
N GLN A 596 -20.22 21.95 31.48
CA GLN A 596 -20.47 21.77 32.93
C GLN A 596 -19.34 21.02 33.67
N LEU A 597 -18.08 21.25 33.29
CA LEU A 597 -16.96 20.49 33.83
C LEU A 597 -16.75 20.77 35.33
N PHE A 598 -16.36 19.73 36.08
CA PHE A 598 -15.89 19.90 37.45
C PHE A 598 -14.91 18.79 37.87
N PHE A 599 -14.17 19.08 38.93
CA PHE A 599 -13.12 18.22 39.48
C PHE A 599 -13.50 17.84 40.92
N PRO A 600 -14.01 16.62 41.19
CA PRO A 600 -14.40 16.18 42.54
C PRO A 600 -13.28 16.32 43.59
N THR A 601 -12.03 16.16 43.16
CA THR A 601 -10.79 16.18 43.96
C THR A 601 -10.05 17.53 43.92
N ALA A 602 -10.71 18.64 43.58
CA ALA A 602 -10.06 19.95 43.42
C ALA A 602 -9.26 20.44 44.66
N LYS A 603 -8.12 21.11 44.40
CA LYS A 603 -7.14 21.68 45.35
C LYS A 603 -6.17 20.69 46.01
N THR A 604 -5.85 19.59 45.32
CA THR A 604 -4.81 18.62 45.70
C THR A 604 -3.47 18.91 45.00
N ASP A 605 -2.92 20.10 45.20
CA ASP A 605 -1.73 20.62 44.48
C ASP A 605 -0.41 19.83 44.74
N GLN A 606 -0.50 18.65 45.36
CA GLN A 606 0.60 17.73 45.74
C GLN A 606 0.24 16.24 45.55
N LEU A 607 -0.89 15.92 44.89
CA LEU A 607 -1.23 14.55 44.47
C LEU A 607 -1.16 14.50 42.94
N ASP A 608 -0.47 13.50 42.39
CA ASP A 608 -0.12 13.47 40.96
C ASP A 608 -1.30 13.13 40.02
N GLN A 609 -2.50 12.90 40.55
CA GLN A 609 -3.67 12.32 39.88
C GLN A 609 -4.93 13.18 40.11
N GLN A 610 -5.89 13.14 39.18
CA GLN A 610 -7.09 13.99 39.22
C GLN A 610 -8.32 13.29 38.62
N ILE A 611 -9.49 13.42 39.28
CA ILE A 611 -10.78 13.07 38.68
C ILE A 611 -11.36 14.28 37.94
N ILE A 612 -11.85 14.07 36.72
CA ILE A 612 -12.53 15.06 35.90
C ILE A 612 -13.88 14.51 35.46
N VAL A 613 -14.94 15.31 35.64
CA VAL A 613 -16.30 15.00 35.20
C VAL A 613 -16.69 16.02 34.14
N ALA A 614 -17.10 15.57 32.96
CA ALA A 614 -17.40 16.41 31.81
C ALA A 614 -18.66 15.95 31.06
N GLU A 615 -19.61 16.87 30.82
CA GLU A 615 -20.90 16.54 30.18
C GLU A 615 -20.85 16.73 28.66
N ASN A 616 -21.41 15.78 27.90
CA ASN A 616 -21.48 15.84 26.44
C ASN A 616 -22.57 16.81 25.93
N ASP A 617 -22.21 17.83 25.15
CA ASP A 617 -23.17 18.77 24.54
C ASP A 617 -24.12 18.13 23.51
N GLY A 618 -23.78 16.93 23.00
CA GLY A 618 -24.52 16.19 21.98
C GLY A 618 -24.06 16.44 20.53
N ILE A 619 -22.98 17.20 20.32
CA ILE A 619 -22.43 17.52 19.00
C ILE A 619 -21.17 16.69 18.75
N VAL A 620 -21.32 15.60 18.00
CA VAL A 620 -20.23 14.69 17.62
C VAL A 620 -19.61 15.13 16.29
N ARG A 621 -18.29 14.94 16.15
CA ARG A 621 -17.52 15.28 14.94
C ARG A 621 -16.57 14.13 14.58
N GLN A 622 -16.95 13.30 13.60
CA GLN A 622 -16.14 12.20 13.08
C GLN A 622 -16.12 12.21 11.54
N PRO A 623 -15.12 11.58 10.89
CA PRO A 623 -15.16 11.29 9.47
C PRO A 623 -16.33 10.35 9.16
N HIS A 624 -17.08 10.60 8.07
CA HIS A 624 -18.25 9.80 7.71
C HIS A 624 -17.90 8.84 6.56
N THR A 625 -17.81 7.55 6.88
CA THR A 625 -17.79 6.45 5.90
C THR A 625 -19.23 6.14 5.48
N GLN A 626 -19.52 6.10 4.16
CA GLN A 626 -20.87 5.88 3.59
C GLN A 626 -21.45 4.46 3.78
N GLN A 627 -20.83 3.65 4.66
CA GLN A 627 -21.14 2.23 4.83
C GLN A 627 -22.13 1.98 5.98
N ALA A 628 -22.32 2.95 6.88
CA ALA A 628 -23.14 2.82 8.09
C ALA A 628 -24.65 2.70 7.81
N ASP A 629 -25.19 3.53 6.89
CA ASP A 629 -26.64 3.67 6.71
C ASP A 629 -27.33 2.44 6.11
N ARG A 630 -26.56 1.55 5.47
CA ARG A 630 -27.08 0.27 4.97
C ARG A 630 -27.40 -0.71 6.10
N VAL A 631 -26.76 -0.59 7.26
CA VAL A 631 -26.91 -1.52 8.40
C VAL A 631 -27.97 -1.03 9.40
N SER A 632 -28.12 0.29 9.57
CA SER A 632 -29.12 0.88 10.46
C SER A 632 -30.55 0.61 9.98
N HIS A 633 -30.85 0.86 8.70
CA HIS A 633 -32.21 0.76 8.17
C HIS A 633 -32.74 -0.68 8.09
N GLN A 634 -31.91 -1.68 7.75
CA GLN A 634 -32.38 -3.06 7.60
C GLN A 634 -32.79 -3.73 8.93
N ASN A 635 -32.17 -3.34 10.06
CA ASN A 635 -32.42 -3.98 11.35
C ASN A 635 -33.70 -3.48 12.05
N VAL A 636 -34.11 -2.23 11.83
CA VAL A 636 -35.25 -1.62 12.55
C VAL A 636 -36.60 -2.20 12.11
N GLU A 637 -36.75 -2.60 10.85
CA GLU A 637 -37.99 -3.23 10.36
C GLU A 637 -38.11 -4.71 10.76
N ALA A 638 -37.00 -5.46 10.71
CA ALA A 638 -36.96 -6.89 11.04
C ALA A 638 -37.36 -7.19 12.50
N ILE A 639 -36.99 -6.32 13.45
CA ILE A 639 -37.27 -6.51 14.88
C ILE A 639 -38.77 -6.31 15.22
N LYS A 640 -39.47 -5.42 14.50
CA LYS A 640 -40.90 -5.17 14.72
C LYS A 640 -41.81 -6.30 14.24
N GLN A 641 -41.38 -7.11 13.27
CA GLN A 641 -42.21 -8.21 12.74
C GLN A 641 -42.10 -9.51 13.54
N ARG A 642 -40.98 -9.76 14.24
CA ARG A 642 -40.79 -11.00 15.03
C ARG A 642 -41.45 -11.00 16.41
N SER A 643 -41.95 -9.86 16.88
CA SER A 643 -42.40 -9.67 18.27
C SER A 643 -43.91 -9.81 18.49
N GLN A 644 -44.70 -10.20 17.48
CA GLN A 644 -46.17 -10.31 17.58
C GLN A 644 -46.78 -11.67 17.21
N SER A 645 -46.00 -12.72 16.93
CA SER A 645 -46.55 -13.99 16.44
C SER A 645 -45.87 -15.26 16.99
N GLN A 646 -45.92 -15.48 18.31
CA GLN A 646 -46.15 -16.81 18.92
C GLN A 646 -46.23 -16.72 20.47
N SER A 647 -47.41 -16.35 20.96
CA SER A 647 -47.89 -16.80 22.27
C SER A 647 -49.01 -17.82 22.07
N GLU A 648 -49.30 -18.61 23.11
CA GLU A 648 -50.38 -19.61 23.18
C GLU A 648 -50.25 -20.85 22.24
N ARG A 649 -49.71 -21.94 22.79
CA ARG A 649 -50.59 -23.03 23.30
C ARG A 649 -49.90 -23.97 24.28
N ARG A 650 -50.63 -24.27 25.36
CA ARG A 650 -50.38 -25.28 26.40
C ARG A 650 -50.66 -26.71 25.84
N VAL A 651 -50.46 -27.85 26.52
CA VAL A 651 -50.15 -28.18 27.94
C VAL A 651 -49.55 -29.61 28.02
N ASP A 652 -48.87 -29.96 29.11
CA ASP A 652 -48.46 -31.31 29.62
C ASP A 652 -47.81 -32.36 28.67
N GLY A 653 -46.94 -33.26 29.10
CA GLY A 653 -46.32 -33.46 30.42
C GLY A 653 -46.36 -34.92 30.89
N GLN A 654 -45.20 -35.60 30.98
CA GLN A 654 -45.02 -36.77 31.85
C GLN A 654 -43.55 -37.18 32.02
N GLU A 655 -43.18 -37.55 33.26
CA GLU A 655 -41.98 -38.34 33.54
C GLU A 655 -42.27 -39.83 33.22
N ARG A 656 -41.25 -40.59 32.78
CA ARG A 656 -40.74 -41.82 33.45
C ARG A 656 -39.91 -42.72 32.53
N ARG A 657 -38.94 -43.40 33.15
CA ARG A 657 -38.44 -44.76 32.83
C ARG A 657 -37.59 -44.93 31.55
N GLU A 658 -36.64 -45.88 31.51
CA GLU A 658 -35.98 -46.63 32.60
C GLU A 658 -34.56 -47.05 32.14
N SER A 659 -33.72 -47.50 33.07
CA SER A 659 -32.34 -47.89 32.77
C SER A 659 -32.20 -49.31 32.21
N ALA A 660 -31.10 -49.49 31.47
CA ALA A 660 -30.23 -50.68 31.46
C ALA A 660 -30.40 -51.76 30.36
N ARG A 661 -29.21 -52.19 29.91
CA ARG A 661 -28.85 -53.39 29.12
C ARG A 661 -29.17 -53.37 27.61
N LEU A 662 -28.37 -54.02 26.74
CA LEU A 662 -26.90 -54.22 26.60
C LEU A 662 -26.66 -55.11 25.36
N LEU A 663 -25.44 -55.07 24.81
CA LEU A 663 -24.82 -56.06 23.90
C LEU A 663 -25.24 -56.11 22.41
N SER A 664 -24.24 -55.77 21.58
CA SER A 664 -23.81 -56.43 20.32
C SER A 664 -24.80 -56.68 19.17
N ASN A 665 -24.57 -55.99 18.04
CA ASN A 665 -23.72 -56.55 16.98
C ASN A 665 -23.19 -55.48 16.01
N GLN A 666 -21.96 -55.67 15.52
CA GLN A 666 -21.36 -54.91 14.41
C GLN A 666 -21.57 -55.64 13.07
N PRO A 667 -21.46 -54.92 11.95
CA PRO A 667 -20.71 -55.36 10.77
C PRO A 667 -19.38 -54.59 10.70
N ILE A 668 -18.29 -55.30 10.37
CA ILE A 668 -16.97 -54.69 10.19
C ILE A 668 -16.83 -54.22 8.73
N GLN A 669 -16.37 -52.99 8.53
CA GLN A 669 -15.77 -52.53 7.27
C GLN A 669 -14.41 -51.89 7.56
N SER A 670 -13.45 -52.12 6.66
CA SER A 670 -12.04 -51.77 6.84
C SER A 670 -11.82 -50.25 6.81
N GLN A 671 -11.36 -49.69 7.91
CA GLN A 671 -10.83 -48.33 7.95
C GLN A 671 -9.37 -48.33 7.48
N SER A 672 -9.02 -47.43 6.57
CA SER A 672 -7.62 -47.02 6.38
C SER A 672 -7.13 -46.34 7.66
N PRO A 673 -5.86 -46.51 8.06
CA PRO A 673 -5.33 -45.89 9.27
C PRO A 673 -5.32 -44.35 9.11
N HIS A 674 -6.23 -43.68 9.80
CA HIS A 674 -6.22 -42.23 9.96
C HIS A 674 -5.46 -41.85 11.22
N ILE A 675 -4.51 -40.91 11.09
CA ILE A 675 -3.88 -40.24 12.24
C ILE A 675 -4.97 -39.44 12.97
N PRO A 676 -5.17 -39.62 14.29
CA PRO A 676 -6.07 -38.75 15.06
C PRO A 676 -5.56 -37.31 15.00
N ILE A 677 -6.36 -36.39 14.44
CA ILE A 677 -5.95 -34.99 14.24
C ILE A 677 -5.58 -34.33 15.57
N ASP A 678 -6.27 -34.69 16.66
CA ASP A 678 -6.02 -34.18 18.00
C ASP A 678 -4.65 -34.62 18.57
N ALA A 679 -4.18 -35.83 18.24
CA ALA A 679 -2.85 -36.30 18.63
C ALA A 679 -1.75 -35.55 17.86
N LEU A 680 -1.97 -35.27 16.57
CA LEU A 680 -1.05 -34.46 15.76
C LEU A 680 -1.03 -32.99 16.21
N ARG A 681 -2.19 -32.42 16.60
CA ARG A 681 -2.27 -31.11 17.25
C ARG A 681 -1.47 -31.08 18.56
N GLN A 682 -1.63 -32.10 19.42
CA GLN A 682 -0.94 -32.17 20.71
C GLN A 682 0.58 -32.27 20.55
N GLU A 683 1.09 -33.12 19.65
CA GLU A 683 2.53 -33.19 19.35
C GLU A 683 3.08 -31.86 18.79
N LEU A 684 2.35 -31.22 17.87
CA LEU A 684 2.74 -29.90 17.37
C LEU A 684 2.75 -28.85 18.50
N SER A 685 1.77 -28.84 19.41
CA SER A 685 1.77 -27.97 20.60
C SER A 685 2.93 -28.29 21.56
N HIS A 686 3.29 -29.56 21.77
CA HIS A 686 4.48 -29.94 22.56
C HIS A 686 5.79 -29.46 21.91
N ILE A 687 5.92 -29.59 20.59
CA ILE A 687 7.11 -29.13 19.86
C ILE A 687 7.20 -27.60 19.88
N VAL A 688 6.08 -26.88 19.74
CA VAL A 688 6.00 -25.41 19.86
C VAL A 688 6.33 -24.95 21.28
N SER A 689 5.70 -25.55 22.30
CA SER A 689 5.97 -25.29 23.72
C SER A 689 7.45 -25.38 24.05
N HIS A 690 8.12 -26.45 23.58
CA HIS A 690 9.53 -26.70 23.83
C HIS A 690 10.48 -25.84 22.97
N LEU A 691 10.05 -25.31 21.82
CA LEU A 691 10.85 -24.40 20.99
C LEU A 691 10.81 -22.96 21.49
N LEU A 692 9.69 -22.51 22.04
CA LEU A 692 9.46 -21.13 22.49
C LEU A 692 9.48 -20.96 24.03
N ASN A 693 9.54 -22.07 24.78
CA ASN A 693 9.44 -22.10 26.24
C ASN A 693 8.13 -21.49 26.78
N VAL A 694 7.02 -21.77 26.08
CA VAL A 694 5.65 -21.37 26.44
C VAL A 694 4.91 -22.59 27.04
N PRO A 695 4.19 -22.46 28.17
CA PRO A 695 3.37 -23.55 28.73
C PRO A 695 2.38 -24.12 27.70
N ILE A 696 2.15 -25.43 27.72
CA ILE A 696 1.30 -26.07 26.70
C ILE A 696 -0.18 -25.69 26.87
N GLU A 697 -0.58 -25.35 28.09
CA GLU A 697 -1.89 -24.83 28.48
C GLU A 697 -2.21 -23.47 27.84
N GLU A 698 -1.19 -22.71 27.39
CA GLU A 698 -1.32 -21.39 26.76
C GLU A 698 -1.34 -21.47 25.22
N ILE A 699 -1.13 -22.66 24.64
CA ILE A 699 -1.04 -22.88 23.20
C ILE A 699 -2.38 -23.36 22.63
N SER A 700 -3.23 -22.41 22.26
CA SER A 700 -4.34 -22.61 21.30
C SER A 700 -3.79 -23.01 19.93
N ALA A 701 -4.46 -23.94 19.26
CA ALA A 701 -4.04 -24.38 17.93
C ALA A 701 -4.50 -23.43 16.81
N GLU A 702 -5.40 -22.51 17.14
CA GLU A 702 -6.07 -21.57 16.25
C GLU A 702 -5.35 -20.22 16.16
N THR A 703 -4.54 -19.87 17.17
CA THR A 703 -3.65 -18.70 17.20
C THR A 703 -2.50 -18.81 16.19
N ALA A 704 -2.01 -17.68 15.69
CA ALA A 704 -0.88 -17.66 14.77
C ALA A 704 0.45 -17.93 15.48
N LEU A 705 1.29 -18.80 14.90
CA LEU A 705 2.62 -19.15 15.42
C LEU A 705 3.50 -17.92 15.68
N SER A 706 3.43 -16.90 14.82
CA SER A 706 4.14 -15.62 15.01
C SER A 706 3.68 -14.83 16.23
N GLU A 707 2.43 -15.00 16.68
CA GLU A 707 1.90 -14.32 17.87
C GLU A 707 2.40 -14.99 19.18
N TYR A 708 2.93 -16.23 19.09
CA TYR A 708 3.72 -16.86 20.16
C TYR A 708 5.22 -16.48 20.13
N GLY A 709 5.67 -15.73 19.12
CA GLY A 709 7.07 -15.31 18.97
C GLY A 709 7.89 -16.07 17.92
N PHE A 710 7.26 -16.84 17.02
CA PHE A 710 8.00 -17.41 15.88
C PHE A 710 8.54 -16.35 14.91
N ASP A 711 9.79 -16.56 14.50
CA ASP A 711 10.60 -15.78 13.58
C ASP A 711 11.28 -16.70 12.53
N SER A 712 12.05 -16.14 11.60
CA SER A 712 12.76 -16.92 10.57
C SER A 712 13.73 -17.98 11.13
N ILE A 713 14.33 -17.74 12.29
CA ILE A 713 15.32 -18.65 12.90
C ILE A 713 14.61 -19.82 13.60
N SER A 714 13.61 -19.52 14.41
CA SER A 714 12.78 -20.52 15.11
C SER A 714 11.93 -21.34 14.14
N PHE A 715 11.37 -20.76 13.07
CA PHE A 715 10.73 -21.52 11.98
C PHE A 715 11.72 -22.48 11.30
N THR A 716 12.98 -22.08 11.15
CA THR A 716 14.04 -22.98 10.65
C THR A 716 14.38 -24.08 11.64
N GLY A 717 14.30 -23.82 12.95
CA GLY A 717 14.37 -24.84 14.01
C GLY A 717 13.18 -25.81 13.99
N PHE A 718 11.97 -25.32 13.73
CA PHE A 718 10.73 -26.09 13.68
C PHE A 718 10.67 -27.01 12.47
N ALA A 719 11.00 -26.52 11.27
CA ALA A 719 11.18 -27.36 10.07
C ALA A 719 12.20 -28.46 10.35
N ARG A 720 13.38 -28.11 10.88
CA ARG A 720 14.42 -29.08 11.19
C ARG A 720 13.94 -30.15 12.17
N ARG A 721 13.20 -29.79 13.22
CA ARG A 721 12.70 -30.74 14.22
C ARG A 721 11.61 -31.65 13.65
N LEU A 722 10.63 -31.12 12.91
CA LEU A 722 9.60 -31.93 12.26
C LEU A 722 10.19 -32.88 11.20
N ASN A 723 11.14 -32.41 10.39
CA ASN A 723 11.84 -33.23 9.40
C ASN A 723 12.67 -34.34 10.05
N GLN A 724 13.29 -34.07 11.21
CA GLN A 724 14.08 -35.06 11.97
C GLN A 724 13.22 -36.06 12.77
N THR A 725 12.02 -35.66 13.23
CA THR A 725 11.14 -36.53 14.03
C THR A 725 10.26 -37.43 13.16
N TYR A 726 9.92 -37.01 11.94
CA TYR A 726 8.93 -37.67 11.07
C TYR A 726 9.41 -37.91 9.62
N GLU A 727 10.71 -37.81 9.35
CA GLU A 727 11.34 -38.02 8.02
C GLU A 727 10.72 -37.19 6.86
N LEU A 728 10.33 -35.95 7.16
CA LEU A 728 9.68 -35.02 6.23
C LEU A 728 10.68 -34.10 5.49
N ASP A 729 10.23 -33.50 4.37
CA ASP A 729 10.94 -32.42 3.64
C ASP A 729 10.15 -31.09 3.72
N LEU A 730 9.84 -30.64 4.93
CA LEU A 730 9.18 -29.34 5.16
C LEU A 730 10.21 -28.20 5.05
N ALA A 731 9.89 -27.16 4.30
CA ALA A 731 10.70 -25.95 4.21
C ALA A 731 10.12 -24.82 5.10
N PRO A 732 10.93 -23.95 5.73
CA PRO A 732 10.44 -22.89 6.62
C PRO A 732 9.36 -21.96 6.03
N PRO A 733 9.33 -21.63 4.72
CA PRO A 733 8.22 -20.89 4.10
C PRO A 733 6.82 -21.49 4.33
N LEU A 734 6.72 -22.81 4.56
CA LEU A 734 5.46 -23.52 4.80
C LEU A 734 4.68 -22.96 6.00
N PHE A 735 5.37 -22.57 7.08
CA PHE A 735 4.72 -22.08 8.30
C PHE A 735 4.18 -20.66 8.19
N TYR A 736 4.44 -19.97 7.07
CA TYR A 736 3.79 -18.70 6.75
C TYR A 736 2.44 -18.92 6.04
N GLU A 737 2.26 -20.05 5.35
CA GLU A 737 1.00 -20.48 4.73
C GLU A 737 0.10 -21.19 5.75
N TYR A 738 0.67 -22.16 6.48
CA TYR A 738 0.01 -22.92 7.54
C TYR A 738 0.38 -22.34 8.91
N SER A 739 0.03 -21.07 9.11
CA SER A 739 0.49 -20.23 10.22
C SER A 739 -0.11 -20.53 11.60
N THR A 740 -0.91 -21.59 11.74
CA THR A 740 -1.51 -22.04 13.02
C THR A 740 -1.32 -23.55 13.16
N ILE A 741 -1.26 -24.07 14.39
CA ILE A 741 -1.06 -25.51 14.64
C ILE A 741 -2.20 -26.32 14.03
N GLU A 742 -3.45 -25.83 14.08
CA GLU A 742 -4.61 -26.47 13.45
C GLU A 742 -4.42 -26.63 11.94
N ARG A 743 -4.02 -25.54 11.25
CA ARG A 743 -3.80 -25.57 9.79
C ARG A 743 -2.62 -26.44 9.41
N LEU A 744 -1.55 -26.43 10.22
CA LEU A 744 -0.38 -27.27 10.02
C LEU A 744 -0.70 -28.76 10.25
N ALA A 745 -1.49 -29.10 11.27
CA ALA A 745 -1.95 -30.45 11.53
C ALA A 745 -2.81 -30.97 10.36
N GLN A 746 -3.77 -30.17 9.88
CA GLN A 746 -4.61 -30.50 8.73
C GLN A 746 -3.77 -30.73 7.45
N TYR A 747 -2.80 -29.85 7.18
CA TYR A 747 -1.87 -30.00 6.06
C TYR A 747 -1.04 -31.28 6.16
N LEU A 748 -0.39 -31.51 7.30
CA LEU A 748 0.45 -32.70 7.51
C LEU A 748 -0.36 -33.99 7.42
N GLN A 749 -1.57 -34.03 8.00
CA GLN A 749 -2.49 -35.16 7.86
C GLN A 749 -2.94 -35.39 6.41
N THR A 750 -3.09 -34.34 5.60
CA THR A 750 -3.56 -34.44 4.20
C THR A 750 -2.42 -34.81 3.24
N THR A 751 -1.24 -34.22 3.39
CA THR A 751 -0.14 -34.31 2.42
C THR A 751 0.89 -35.39 2.79
N TYR A 752 1.08 -35.70 4.08
CA TYR A 752 2.10 -36.63 4.57
C TYR A 752 1.54 -37.84 5.32
N ALA A 753 0.25 -38.16 5.13
CA ALA A 753 -0.48 -39.24 5.80
C ALA A 753 0.30 -40.57 5.85
N SER A 754 0.83 -41.01 4.71
CA SER A 754 1.53 -42.30 4.58
C SER A 754 2.86 -42.38 5.32
N VAL A 755 3.50 -41.24 5.57
CA VAL A 755 4.76 -41.14 6.34
C VAL A 755 4.47 -40.99 7.83
N LEU A 756 3.44 -40.23 8.19
CA LEU A 756 3.09 -39.94 9.58
C LEU A 756 2.32 -41.08 10.27
N VAL A 757 1.50 -41.86 9.55
CA VAL A 757 0.69 -42.96 10.13
C VAL A 757 1.49 -43.88 11.09
N PRO A 758 2.65 -44.45 10.70
CA PRO A 758 3.43 -45.33 11.57
C PRO A 758 3.86 -44.70 12.91
N HIS A 759 4.06 -43.38 12.96
CA HIS A 759 4.46 -42.67 14.17
C HIS A 759 3.31 -42.48 15.18
N PHE A 760 2.05 -42.60 14.73
CA PHE A 760 0.87 -42.35 15.56
C PHE A 760 -0.02 -43.59 15.79
N THR A 761 0.18 -44.70 15.06
CA THR A 761 -0.61 -45.94 15.25
C THR A 761 0.06 -47.01 16.11
N GLY A 762 1.38 -46.92 16.35
CA GLY A 762 2.09 -47.78 17.31
C GLY A 762 2.31 -49.25 16.89
N GLU A 763 1.92 -49.65 15.68
CA GLU A 763 2.17 -50.99 15.14
C GLU A 763 3.41 -51.01 14.22
N SER A 764 4.47 -51.66 14.68
CA SER A 764 5.63 -52.00 13.84
C SER A 764 5.24 -53.04 12.78
N LEU A 765 5.08 -52.60 11.53
CA LEU A 765 4.93 -53.51 10.38
C LEU A 765 6.26 -54.24 10.11
N GLU A 766 6.42 -55.44 10.68
CA GLU A 766 7.59 -56.29 10.42
C GLU A 766 7.71 -56.65 8.94
N ILE A 767 8.79 -56.19 8.30
CA ILE A 767 9.12 -56.54 6.92
C ILE A 767 9.67 -57.97 6.88
N VAL A 768 8.81 -58.95 6.61
CA VAL A 768 9.21 -60.33 6.33
C VAL A 768 9.50 -60.49 4.82
N PRO A 769 10.77 -60.71 4.41
CA PRO A 769 11.13 -60.69 2.99
C PRO A 769 10.71 -61.96 2.25
N ARG A 770 10.24 -61.81 1.01
CA ARG A 770 10.22 -62.89 0.01
C ARG A 770 11.03 -62.48 -1.22
N LYS A 771 11.80 -63.46 -1.71
CA LYS A 771 12.77 -63.30 -2.78
C LYS A 771 12.13 -63.13 -4.15
N ASP A 772 12.97 -62.60 -5.03
CA ASP A 772 12.95 -62.68 -6.48
C ASP A 772 12.27 -63.93 -7.06
N LEU A 773 11.50 -63.73 -8.13
CA LEU A 773 11.50 -64.64 -9.27
C LEU A 773 11.18 -63.86 -10.56
N THR A 774 12.26 -63.51 -11.26
CA THR A 774 12.41 -63.33 -12.72
C THR A 774 11.19 -62.96 -13.58
N SER A 775 11.42 -61.95 -14.41
CA SER A 775 10.73 -61.69 -15.69
C SER A 775 10.34 -62.95 -16.47
N ASP A 776 9.17 -62.92 -17.12
CA ASP A 776 9.17 -63.17 -18.56
C ASP A 776 8.08 -62.43 -19.35
N THR A 777 8.39 -62.32 -20.63
CA THR A 777 8.00 -61.44 -21.73
C THR A 777 6.59 -61.61 -22.37
N VAL A 778 6.19 -60.58 -23.15
CA VAL A 778 5.23 -60.59 -24.30
C VAL A 778 3.72 -60.77 -23.96
N SER A 779 2.72 -60.08 -24.52
CA SER A 779 2.47 -58.88 -25.36
C SER A 779 0.95 -58.96 -25.79
N PRO A 780 0.34 -58.06 -26.61
CA PRO A 780 -1.10 -57.74 -26.48
C PRO A 780 -2.04 -58.15 -27.65
N SER A 781 -3.36 -58.02 -27.43
CA SER A 781 -4.49 -57.98 -28.41
C SER A 781 -5.78 -57.59 -27.64
N GLU A 782 -6.46 -56.46 -27.94
CA GLU A 782 -7.71 -56.32 -28.74
C GLU A 782 -8.98 -56.98 -28.13
N ALA A 783 -10.21 -56.50 -28.32
CA ALA A 783 -10.76 -55.18 -28.70
C ALA A 783 -12.30 -55.18 -28.46
N SER A 784 -12.95 -54.00 -28.58
CA SER A 784 -14.43 -53.83 -28.61
C SER A 784 -15.21 -54.15 -27.32
N SER A 785 -16.41 -53.59 -27.05
CA SER A 785 -17.18 -52.50 -27.70
C SER A 785 -18.35 -52.05 -26.79
N THR A 786 -18.72 -50.76 -26.83
CA THR A 786 -20.09 -50.17 -26.63
C THR A 786 -20.97 -50.63 -25.43
N VAL A 787 -21.68 -49.76 -24.72
CA VAL A 787 -22.95 -49.11 -25.14
C VAL A 787 -23.28 -47.88 -24.27
N GLU A 788 -24.17 -47.02 -24.78
CA GLU A 788 -24.65 -45.74 -24.23
C GLU A 788 -25.49 -45.84 -22.93
N VAL A 789 -25.66 -44.72 -22.20
CA VAL A 789 -26.74 -44.52 -21.21
C VAL A 789 -27.26 -43.08 -21.21
N SER A 790 -28.58 -42.89 -21.45
CA SER A 790 -29.40 -41.69 -21.14
C SER A 790 -30.86 -41.93 -21.58
N PRO A 791 -31.88 -41.22 -21.05
CA PRO A 791 -32.07 -40.64 -19.70
C PRO A 791 -33.48 -41.04 -19.13
N ILE A 792 -34.25 -40.07 -18.56
CA ILE A 792 -35.63 -40.14 -17.99
C ILE A 792 -35.68 -40.48 -16.47
N THR A 793 -36.23 -39.71 -15.49
CA THR A 793 -37.14 -38.53 -15.35
C THR A 793 -38.57 -38.85 -14.82
N THR A 794 -39.20 -37.91 -14.07
CA THR A 794 -40.51 -37.94 -13.34
C THR A 794 -40.46 -38.55 -11.92
N HIS A 795 -41.30 -38.22 -10.91
CA HIS A 795 -42.34 -37.18 -10.65
C HIS A 795 -42.48 -36.95 -9.10
N VAL A 796 -42.78 -35.76 -8.53
CA VAL A 796 -44.07 -35.01 -8.35
C VAL A 796 -45.08 -35.69 -7.41
N SER A 797 -45.75 -35.05 -6.42
CA SER A 797 -45.87 -33.62 -5.98
C SER A 797 -45.41 -33.44 -4.49
N GLY A 798 -45.84 -32.52 -3.59
CA GLY A 798 -46.89 -31.48 -3.42
C GLY A 798 -47.35 -31.43 -1.93
N GLN A 799 -47.82 -30.37 -1.25
CA GLN A 799 -48.17 -28.94 -1.48
C GLN A 799 -47.83 -28.15 -0.18
N GLN A 800 -47.64 -26.82 -0.03
CA GLN A 800 -47.80 -25.55 -0.79
C GLN A 800 -48.97 -24.60 -0.40
N LEU A 801 -48.87 -23.87 0.73
CA LEU A 801 -49.59 -22.61 1.05
C LEU A 801 -48.60 -21.65 1.78
N ARG A 802 -48.08 -20.53 1.25
CA ARG A 802 -48.66 -19.29 0.65
C ARG A 802 -49.26 -18.34 1.71
N ILE A 803 -48.88 -17.05 1.76
CA ILE A 803 -49.36 -15.92 0.90
C ILE A 803 -48.43 -14.69 1.06
N ALA A 804 -48.37 -13.66 0.19
CA ALA A 804 -48.15 -13.57 -1.27
C ALA A 804 -48.07 -12.09 -1.77
N HIS A 805 -47.00 -11.72 -2.49
CA HIS A 805 -46.89 -10.60 -3.47
C HIS A 805 -46.88 -9.14 -2.93
N SER A 806 -46.31 -8.13 -3.61
CA SER A 806 -46.14 -7.97 -5.08
C SER A 806 -44.83 -7.34 -5.59
N GLN A 807 -44.29 -7.95 -6.66
CA GLN A 807 -43.52 -7.30 -7.72
C GLN A 807 -44.17 -7.67 -9.06
N THR A 808 -44.09 -6.80 -10.07
CA THR A 808 -44.48 -7.10 -11.46
C THR A 808 -43.24 -7.22 -12.33
N ASN A 809 -43.07 -8.37 -12.98
CA ASN A 809 -41.89 -8.69 -13.78
C ASN A 809 -41.84 -7.91 -15.11
N SER A 810 -40.63 -7.58 -15.53
CA SER A 810 -40.17 -7.79 -16.91
C SER A 810 -38.84 -8.51 -16.85
N LEU A 811 -38.74 -9.68 -17.48
CA LEU A 811 -37.56 -10.54 -17.43
C LEU A 811 -36.50 -10.03 -18.41
N GLU A 812 -35.44 -9.39 -17.90
CA GLU A 812 -34.17 -9.40 -18.61
C GLU A 812 -33.41 -10.68 -18.23
N GLN A 813 -32.78 -11.29 -19.24
CA GLN A 813 -32.03 -12.53 -19.07
C GLN A 813 -30.68 -12.21 -18.45
N GLU A 814 -30.22 -13.00 -17.48
CA GLU A 814 -28.82 -13.01 -17.08
C GLU A 814 -27.98 -13.53 -18.25
N GLN A 815 -27.56 -12.62 -19.13
CA GLN A 815 -26.49 -12.89 -20.08
C GLN A 815 -25.20 -13.14 -19.28
N PRO A 816 -24.35 -14.11 -19.67
CA PRO A 816 -23.03 -14.23 -19.07
C PRO A 816 -22.30 -12.90 -19.27
N THR A 817 -21.71 -12.35 -18.21
CA THR A 817 -20.97 -11.09 -18.25
C THR A 817 -19.86 -11.20 -19.29
N THR A 818 -20.08 -10.61 -20.47
CA THR A 818 -19.16 -10.78 -21.60
C THR A 818 -17.83 -10.13 -21.25
N VAL A 819 -16.80 -10.96 -21.06
CA VAL A 819 -15.43 -10.51 -20.83
C VAL A 819 -15.05 -9.56 -21.96
N VAL A 820 -14.78 -8.29 -21.66
CA VAL A 820 -14.49 -7.26 -22.66
C VAL A 820 -12.97 -7.22 -22.89
N PRO A 821 -12.44 -7.82 -23.97
CA PRO A 821 -11.02 -7.73 -24.26
C PRO A 821 -10.58 -6.27 -24.48
N ILE A 822 -9.52 -5.86 -23.79
CA ILE A 822 -8.94 -4.52 -23.88
C ILE A 822 -7.64 -4.59 -24.68
N ALA A 823 -7.60 -3.90 -25.82
CA ALA A 823 -6.42 -3.75 -26.65
C ALA A 823 -5.47 -2.69 -26.06
N ILE A 824 -4.16 -3.00 -26.10
CA ILE A 824 -3.09 -2.03 -25.89
C ILE A 824 -2.70 -1.51 -27.27
N ILE A 825 -3.05 -0.25 -27.57
CA ILE A 825 -2.94 0.33 -28.92
C ILE A 825 -1.75 1.28 -29.10
N GLY A 826 -1.14 1.74 -28.01
CA GLY A 826 0.08 2.55 -28.03
C GLY A 826 0.90 2.36 -26.76
N VAL A 827 2.21 2.49 -26.88
CA VAL A 827 3.19 2.23 -25.83
C VAL A 827 4.29 3.30 -25.89
N SER A 828 4.72 3.79 -24.73
CA SER A 828 6.01 4.49 -24.64
C SER A 828 6.65 4.33 -23.27
N GLY A 829 7.95 4.63 -23.17
CA GLY A 829 8.66 4.62 -21.92
C GLY A 829 10.15 4.96 -22.06
N SER A 830 10.82 5.12 -20.92
CA SER A 830 12.26 5.31 -20.81
C SER A 830 12.76 4.59 -19.56
N PHE A 831 13.89 3.90 -19.69
CA PHE A 831 14.42 2.97 -18.72
C PHE A 831 15.95 3.12 -18.65
N PRO A 832 16.65 2.52 -17.68
CA PRO A 832 18.10 2.63 -17.57
C PRO A 832 18.81 2.17 -18.86
N GLN A 833 19.68 3.03 -19.40
CA GLN A 833 20.35 2.84 -20.69
C GLN A 833 19.40 2.59 -21.89
N ALA A 834 18.14 3.01 -21.81
CA ALA A 834 17.12 2.86 -22.84
C ALA A 834 16.22 4.11 -22.93
N PRO A 835 16.52 5.08 -23.83
CA PRO A 835 15.71 6.30 -23.99
C PRO A 835 14.34 6.07 -24.64
N ASP A 836 14.10 4.87 -25.18
CA ASP A 836 12.82 4.42 -25.71
C ASP A 836 12.63 2.90 -25.55
N VAL A 837 11.44 2.44 -25.98
CA VAL A 837 10.99 1.05 -25.84
C VAL A 837 11.74 0.08 -26.78
N GLN A 838 12.26 0.57 -27.92
CA GLN A 838 13.10 -0.24 -28.81
C GLN A 838 14.47 -0.48 -28.15
N SER A 839 15.06 0.56 -27.59
CA SER A 839 16.33 0.49 -26.85
C SER A 839 16.23 -0.46 -25.65
N LEU A 840 15.05 -0.55 -25.00
CA LEU A 840 14.78 -1.55 -23.98
C LEU A 840 14.76 -2.97 -24.57
N TRP A 841 14.10 -3.19 -25.72
CA TRP A 841 14.15 -4.50 -26.39
C TRP A 841 15.57 -4.92 -26.74
N ASP A 842 16.36 -4.01 -27.31
CA ASP A 842 17.72 -4.31 -27.75
C ASP A 842 18.60 -4.69 -26.55
N ASN A 843 18.55 -3.92 -25.45
CA ASN A 843 19.20 -4.26 -24.18
C ASN A 843 18.72 -5.62 -23.61
N LEU A 844 17.42 -5.93 -23.69
CA LEU A 844 16.85 -7.20 -23.20
C LEU A 844 17.30 -8.40 -24.05
N LEU A 845 17.37 -8.25 -25.37
CA LEU A 845 17.79 -9.29 -26.31
C LEU A 845 19.29 -9.60 -26.16
N GLU A 846 20.12 -8.59 -25.91
CA GLU A 846 21.54 -8.73 -25.57
C GLU A 846 21.78 -9.37 -24.20
N GLY A 847 20.75 -9.52 -23.36
CA GLY A 847 20.91 -9.98 -21.97
C GLY A 847 21.67 -8.97 -21.10
N LYS A 848 21.50 -7.68 -21.39
CA LYS A 848 22.28 -6.60 -20.78
C LYS A 848 21.80 -6.25 -19.38
N ASP A 849 22.76 -6.07 -18.49
CA ASP A 849 22.62 -5.50 -17.15
C ASP A 849 22.90 -3.99 -17.22
N CYS A 850 21.92 -3.20 -16.80
CA CYS A 850 21.92 -1.75 -16.95
C CYS A 850 22.22 -0.99 -15.64
N ILE A 851 22.58 -1.68 -14.55
CA ILE A 851 22.81 -1.08 -13.23
C ILE A 851 24.22 -0.50 -13.09
N SER A 852 24.30 0.75 -12.62
CA SER A 852 25.55 1.51 -12.44
C SER A 852 25.68 2.08 -11.02
N GLU A 853 26.83 2.70 -10.71
CA GLU A 853 26.92 3.56 -9.51
C GLU A 853 25.98 4.77 -9.65
N ILE A 854 25.38 5.22 -8.55
CA ILE A 854 24.54 6.42 -8.54
C ILE A 854 25.35 7.63 -9.05
N PRO A 855 24.91 8.34 -10.11
CA PRO A 855 25.68 9.42 -10.69
C PRO A 855 25.58 10.70 -9.85
N PRO A 856 26.65 11.53 -9.79
CA PRO A 856 26.67 12.76 -8.98
C PRO A 856 25.56 13.79 -9.28
N SER A 857 24.90 13.72 -10.44
CA SER A 857 23.74 14.56 -10.78
C SER A 857 22.52 14.30 -9.88
N ARG A 858 22.34 13.06 -9.40
CA ARG A 858 21.36 12.74 -8.35
C ARG A 858 21.91 13.20 -7.00
N TRP A 859 22.95 12.51 -6.53
CA TRP A 859 23.78 12.85 -5.37
C TRP A 859 25.14 12.12 -5.45
N ASP A 860 26.19 12.62 -4.78
CA ASP A 860 27.41 11.83 -4.60
C ASP A 860 27.18 10.71 -3.57
N TRP A 861 27.31 9.46 -4.00
CA TRP A 861 27.15 8.31 -3.10
C TRP A 861 28.24 8.22 -2.03
N ARG A 862 29.45 8.76 -2.25
CA ARG A 862 30.57 8.66 -1.30
C ARG A 862 30.28 9.42 0.00
N THR A 863 29.63 10.58 -0.12
CA THR A 863 29.10 11.38 0.99
C THR A 863 28.15 10.57 1.89
N TYR A 864 27.35 9.65 1.33
CA TYR A 864 26.40 8.80 2.07
C TYR A 864 26.90 7.36 2.32
N PHE A 865 28.11 7.01 1.86
CA PHE A 865 28.65 5.67 2.03
C PHE A 865 29.07 5.39 3.49
N GLY A 866 28.75 4.19 3.98
CA GLY A 866 29.10 3.71 5.32
C GLY A 866 28.26 2.52 5.76
N ASN A 867 28.51 1.99 6.96
CA ASN A 867 27.66 0.93 7.52
C ASN A 867 26.26 1.51 7.86
N PRO A 868 25.14 0.97 7.30
CA PRO A 868 23.79 1.46 7.59
C PRO A 868 23.35 1.21 9.04
N GLU A 869 23.91 0.25 9.75
CA GLU A 869 23.59 -0.01 11.17
C GLU A 869 24.37 0.95 12.08
N ALA A 870 25.69 1.01 11.89
CA ALA A 870 26.62 1.73 12.76
C ALA A 870 26.78 3.23 12.45
N SER A 871 26.03 3.81 11.51
CA SER A 871 26.14 5.23 11.17
C SER A 871 24.82 5.91 10.79
N PRO A 872 24.56 7.13 11.30
CA PRO A 872 23.37 7.90 10.94
C PRO A 872 23.45 8.37 9.49
N ASN A 873 22.33 8.27 8.78
CA ASN A 873 22.19 8.70 7.38
C ASN A 873 23.23 8.12 6.40
N LYS A 874 23.73 6.91 6.68
CA LYS A 874 24.65 6.15 5.81
C LYS A 874 23.98 4.91 5.20
N THR A 875 24.53 4.46 4.08
CA THR A 875 24.18 3.23 3.36
C THR A 875 25.44 2.60 2.75
N ASN A 876 25.46 1.27 2.65
CA ASN A 876 26.47 0.51 1.91
C ASN A 876 26.07 0.25 0.44
N VAL A 877 24.87 0.66 0.02
CA VAL A 877 24.35 0.43 -1.34
C VAL A 877 24.59 1.67 -2.20
N LYS A 878 25.56 1.59 -3.12
CA LYS A 878 25.93 2.69 -4.03
C LYS A 878 25.34 2.59 -5.44
N TRP A 879 24.48 1.60 -5.67
CA TRP A 879 24.02 1.17 -6.99
C TRP A 879 22.59 1.60 -7.31
N ALA A 880 22.32 1.94 -8.57
CA ALA A 880 20.98 2.23 -9.06
C ALA A 880 20.85 1.95 -10.57
N GLY A 881 19.63 1.67 -11.01
CA GLY A 881 19.23 1.90 -12.40
C GLY A 881 18.84 3.36 -12.56
N VAL A 882 19.42 4.09 -13.51
CA VAL A 882 19.15 5.52 -13.72
C VAL A 882 18.85 5.80 -15.18
N ILE A 883 17.87 6.66 -15.42
CA ILE A 883 17.61 7.17 -16.77
C ILE A 883 18.57 8.31 -17.11
N GLU A 884 18.90 8.42 -18.39
CA GLU A 884 19.46 9.67 -18.91
C GLU A 884 18.41 10.78 -18.81
N ASP A 885 18.86 12.03 -18.81
CA ASP A 885 18.02 13.19 -19.13
C ASP A 885 16.76 13.44 -18.27
N ILE A 886 16.67 12.89 -17.04
CA ILE A 886 15.62 13.23 -16.03
C ILE A 886 15.44 14.75 -15.81
N GLU A 887 16.52 15.50 -16.05
CA GLU A 887 16.60 16.94 -15.83
C GLU A 887 15.97 17.73 -16.99
N GLN A 888 15.57 17.09 -18.10
CA GLN A 888 15.14 17.74 -19.33
C GLN A 888 13.62 17.82 -19.52
N PHE A 889 13.16 18.86 -20.22
CA PHE A 889 11.75 19.05 -20.58
C PHE A 889 11.58 20.08 -21.73
N ASP A 890 10.45 20.06 -22.43
CA ASP A 890 10.06 21.06 -23.45
C ASP A 890 8.82 21.83 -22.95
N PRO A 891 8.95 22.73 -21.95
CA PRO A 891 7.79 23.32 -21.29
C PRO A 891 6.97 24.20 -22.23
N LEU A 892 7.62 24.86 -23.19
CA LEU A 892 6.94 25.70 -24.17
C LEU A 892 6.06 24.88 -25.14
N PHE A 893 6.32 23.59 -25.34
CA PHE A 893 5.39 22.68 -26.03
C PHE A 893 4.09 22.48 -25.24
N PHE A 894 4.20 22.36 -23.92
CA PHE A 894 3.10 22.13 -22.99
C PHE A 894 2.40 23.42 -22.50
N GLY A 895 2.83 24.59 -22.98
CA GLY A 895 2.29 25.89 -22.57
C GLY A 895 2.75 26.35 -21.18
N ILE A 896 3.81 25.73 -20.65
CA ILE A 896 4.37 25.95 -19.31
C ILE A 896 5.52 26.96 -19.41
N SER A 897 5.69 27.81 -18.39
CA SER A 897 6.80 28.76 -18.35
C SER A 897 8.11 28.10 -17.90
N PRO A 898 9.29 28.56 -18.34
CA PRO A 898 10.58 28.07 -17.84
C PRO A 898 10.70 28.09 -16.30
N SER A 899 10.20 29.15 -15.65
CA SER A 899 10.23 29.29 -14.19
C SER A 899 9.30 28.30 -13.46
N GLU A 900 8.14 27.98 -14.04
CA GLU A 900 7.27 26.91 -13.52
C GLU A 900 7.92 25.53 -13.70
N ALA A 901 8.57 25.28 -14.84
CA ALA A 901 9.21 24.01 -15.16
C ALA A 901 10.37 23.64 -14.21
N GLU A 902 11.11 24.62 -13.69
CA GLU A 902 12.12 24.41 -12.63
C GLU A 902 11.48 23.92 -11.30
N GLN A 903 10.28 24.38 -10.99
CA GLN A 903 9.53 24.04 -9.76
C GLN A 903 8.72 22.74 -9.88
N MET A 904 8.55 22.19 -11.09
CA MET A 904 7.87 20.92 -11.33
C MET A 904 8.75 19.73 -10.95
N ASP A 905 8.18 18.83 -10.14
CA ASP A 905 8.70 17.47 -9.92
C ASP A 905 8.98 16.79 -11.28
N PRO A 906 10.16 16.18 -11.49
CA PRO A 906 10.53 15.51 -12.74
C PRO A 906 9.53 14.45 -13.19
N GLN A 907 8.80 13.82 -12.27
CA GLN A 907 7.77 12.83 -12.58
C GLN A 907 6.58 13.46 -13.32
N GLN A 908 6.19 14.71 -13.01
CA GLN A 908 5.18 15.42 -13.81
C GLN A 908 5.69 15.66 -15.25
N ARG A 909 6.96 16.08 -15.38
CA ARG A 909 7.58 16.42 -16.67
C ARG A 909 7.76 15.20 -17.57
N LEU A 910 8.28 14.10 -17.02
CA LEU A 910 8.35 12.80 -17.69
C LEU A 910 6.96 12.31 -18.09
N LEU A 911 5.98 12.34 -17.18
CA LEU A 911 4.63 11.89 -17.46
C LEU A 911 4.00 12.64 -18.66
N MET A 912 4.11 13.97 -18.71
CA MET A 912 3.56 14.75 -19.83
C MET A 912 4.20 14.38 -21.17
N MET A 913 5.53 14.17 -21.19
CA MET A 913 6.24 13.73 -22.40
C MET A 913 5.84 12.32 -22.84
N TYR A 914 5.79 11.35 -21.93
CA TYR A 914 5.54 9.94 -22.28
C TYR A 914 4.04 9.62 -22.49
N VAL A 915 3.12 10.37 -21.88
CA VAL A 915 1.70 10.36 -22.29
C VAL A 915 1.54 10.86 -23.73
N TRP A 916 2.20 11.97 -24.10
CA TRP A 916 2.17 12.45 -25.48
C TRP A 916 2.76 11.43 -26.47
N LYS A 917 3.92 10.84 -26.15
CA LYS A 917 4.53 9.79 -26.98
C LYS A 917 3.60 8.58 -27.16
N ALA A 918 2.95 8.10 -26.11
CA ALA A 918 2.05 6.94 -26.21
C ALA A 918 0.78 7.23 -27.05
N ILE A 919 0.26 8.46 -27.01
CA ILE A 919 -0.85 8.92 -27.88
C ILE A 919 -0.41 8.97 -29.36
N GLU A 920 0.78 9.52 -29.63
CA GLU A 920 1.34 9.56 -30.98
C GLU A 920 1.68 8.17 -31.54
N ASP A 921 2.17 7.27 -30.69
CA ASP A 921 2.49 5.87 -31.02
C ASP A 921 1.23 5.08 -31.40
N ALA A 922 0.12 5.29 -30.68
CA ALA A 922 -1.21 4.81 -31.08
C ALA A 922 -1.73 5.42 -32.39
N GLY A 923 -1.03 6.39 -32.98
CA GLY A 923 -1.43 7.10 -34.19
C GLY A 923 -2.59 8.09 -34.00
N TYR A 924 -2.81 8.56 -32.76
CA TYR A 924 -3.85 9.55 -32.47
C TYR A 924 -3.26 10.96 -32.42
N LYS A 925 -3.89 11.87 -33.18
CA LYS A 925 -3.60 13.29 -33.08
C LYS A 925 -4.18 13.80 -31.77
N ALA A 926 -3.34 14.18 -30.81
CA ALA A 926 -3.77 14.53 -29.45
C ALA A 926 -4.98 15.50 -29.37
N SER A 927 -5.16 16.42 -30.32
CA SER A 927 -6.32 17.31 -30.37
C SER A 927 -7.67 16.62 -30.64
N SER A 928 -7.69 15.36 -31.11
CA SER A 928 -8.91 14.56 -31.26
C SER A 928 -9.33 13.83 -29.97
N LEU A 929 -8.55 13.96 -28.89
CA LEU A 929 -8.91 13.53 -27.54
C LEU A 929 -9.45 14.71 -26.69
N SER A 930 -9.41 15.94 -27.23
CA SER A 930 -9.97 17.10 -26.54
C SER A 930 -11.49 16.98 -26.42
N GLY A 931 -12.00 17.05 -25.20
CA GLY A 931 -13.40 16.87 -24.86
C GLY A 931 -13.85 15.41 -24.72
N THR A 932 -12.97 14.41 -24.90
CA THR A 932 -13.37 13.00 -24.75
C THR A 932 -13.33 12.54 -23.29
N ASN A 933 -14.20 11.58 -22.96
CA ASN A 933 -14.19 10.92 -21.64
C ASN A 933 -13.08 9.86 -21.56
N THR A 934 -11.84 10.28 -21.81
CA THR A 934 -10.64 9.44 -21.72
C THR A 934 -10.08 9.53 -20.30
N ALA A 935 -9.85 8.39 -19.65
CA ALA A 935 -9.26 8.35 -18.31
C ALA A 935 -7.72 8.44 -18.33
N LEU A 936 -7.12 8.85 -17.21
CA LEU A 936 -5.68 8.86 -16.99
C LEU A 936 -5.35 8.36 -15.58
N PHE A 937 -4.81 7.14 -15.46
CA PHE A 937 -4.38 6.54 -14.19
C PHE A 937 -2.86 6.35 -14.17
N VAL A 938 -2.17 6.87 -13.15
CA VAL A 938 -0.70 6.86 -13.13
C VAL A 938 -0.17 6.42 -11.77
N GLY A 939 0.63 5.34 -11.76
CA GLY A 939 1.49 4.99 -10.63
C GLY A 939 2.52 6.08 -10.37
N THR A 940 2.33 6.89 -9.33
CA THR A 940 3.21 8.02 -8.98
C THR A 940 3.10 8.41 -7.51
N ALA A 941 4.22 8.79 -6.90
CA ALA A 941 4.32 9.20 -5.50
C ALA A 941 5.28 10.40 -5.34
N ASN A 942 5.74 10.70 -4.13
CA ASN A 942 6.65 11.82 -3.87
C ASN A 942 8.11 11.45 -4.21
N SER A 943 8.75 12.13 -5.16
CA SER A 943 10.14 11.88 -5.57
C SER A 943 11.20 12.36 -4.56
N GLY A 944 10.84 13.29 -3.68
CA GLY A 944 11.77 14.09 -2.89
C GLY A 944 12.24 15.40 -3.55
N TYR A 945 11.74 15.79 -4.73
CA TYR A 945 12.15 17.05 -5.37
C TYR A 945 11.80 18.30 -4.55
N GLY A 946 10.71 18.29 -3.78
CA GLY A 946 10.36 19.35 -2.83
C GLY A 946 11.39 19.54 -1.71
N GLU A 947 12.06 18.45 -1.29
CA GLU A 947 13.21 18.53 -0.38
C GLU A 947 14.41 19.18 -1.08
N ARG A 948 14.66 18.86 -2.37
CA ARG A 948 15.73 19.47 -3.17
C ARG A 948 15.53 20.98 -3.33
N ILE A 949 14.30 21.43 -3.59
CA ILE A 949 13.93 22.86 -3.62
C ILE A 949 14.22 23.52 -2.26
N SER A 950 13.73 22.94 -1.17
CA SER A 950 13.92 23.46 0.18
C SER A 950 15.42 23.57 0.57
N ARG A 951 16.21 22.51 0.29
CA ARG A 951 17.67 22.50 0.51
C ARG A 951 18.45 23.49 -0.36
N ALA A 952 17.90 23.97 -1.47
CA ALA A 952 18.50 25.01 -2.29
C ALA A 952 18.31 26.44 -1.71
N ASN A 953 17.58 26.56 -0.59
CA ASN A 953 17.37 27.81 0.15
C ASN A 953 16.68 28.92 -0.67
N GLY A 954 15.87 28.52 -1.67
CA GLY A 954 15.02 29.41 -2.45
C GLY A 954 13.76 29.85 -1.70
N ALA A 955 13.12 30.91 -2.18
CA ALA A 955 11.79 31.28 -1.71
C ALA A 955 10.74 30.23 -2.11
N ILE A 956 9.66 30.11 -1.34
CA ILE A 956 8.52 29.27 -1.70
C ILE A 956 7.71 30.02 -2.77
N GLU A 957 8.07 29.79 -4.02
CA GLU A 957 7.41 30.40 -5.19
C GLU A 957 5.97 29.89 -5.36
N GLY A 958 5.10 30.70 -5.99
CA GLY A 958 3.67 30.40 -6.13
C GLY A 958 3.37 29.08 -6.85
N TYR A 959 4.27 28.62 -7.73
CA TYR A 959 4.14 27.34 -8.43
C TYR A 959 4.45 26.11 -7.57
N PHE A 960 5.13 26.26 -6.42
CA PHE A 960 5.64 25.15 -5.60
C PHE A 960 4.55 24.12 -5.25
N SER A 961 3.37 24.59 -4.85
CA SER A 961 2.22 23.72 -4.52
C SER A 961 1.82 22.83 -5.69
N THR A 962 1.66 23.41 -6.89
CA THR A 962 1.31 22.68 -8.13
C THR A 962 2.46 21.86 -8.70
N GLY A 963 3.71 22.25 -8.43
CA GLY A 963 4.91 21.53 -8.88
C GLY A 963 5.17 20.27 -8.06
N GLN A 964 4.76 20.24 -6.79
CA GLN A 964 5.06 19.15 -5.83
C GLN A 964 3.86 18.29 -5.43
N ALA A 965 2.62 18.74 -5.64
CA ALA A 965 1.44 17.92 -5.35
C ALA A 965 1.33 16.72 -6.34
N GLN A 966 1.33 15.50 -5.80
CA GLN A 966 1.40 14.24 -6.56
C GLN A 966 0.27 14.11 -7.60
N SER A 967 -0.97 14.43 -7.21
CA SER A 967 -2.16 14.36 -8.06
C SER A 967 -2.14 15.37 -9.23
N ILE A 968 -1.30 16.40 -9.18
CA ILE A 968 -1.14 17.34 -10.29
C ILE A 968 -0.42 16.70 -11.48
N GLY A 969 0.34 15.62 -11.30
CA GLY A 969 0.93 14.86 -12.42
C GLY A 969 -0.09 14.48 -13.50
N PRO A 970 -1.05 13.57 -13.21
CA PRO A 970 -2.12 13.24 -14.15
C PRO A 970 -3.01 14.46 -14.46
N ASN A 971 -3.43 15.23 -13.45
CA ASN A 971 -4.38 16.33 -13.66
C ASN A 971 -3.87 17.45 -14.58
N ARG A 972 -2.56 17.74 -14.57
CA ARG A 972 -1.91 18.71 -15.47
C ARG A 972 -1.93 18.21 -16.93
N MET A 973 -1.77 16.90 -17.15
CA MET A 973 -1.83 16.33 -18.50
C MET A 973 -3.27 16.20 -19.01
N SER A 974 -4.21 15.80 -18.14
CA SER A 974 -5.66 15.84 -18.43
C SER A 974 -6.13 17.25 -18.78
N TYR A 975 -5.67 18.26 -18.04
CA TYR A 975 -5.92 19.68 -18.35
C TYR A 975 -5.32 20.09 -19.70
N PHE A 976 -4.05 19.77 -19.97
CA PHE A 976 -3.38 20.13 -21.22
C PHE A 976 -4.01 19.49 -22.47
N LEU A 977 -4.47 18.25 -22.36
CA LEU A 977 -5.18 17.53 -23.42
C LEU A 977 -6.70 17.85 -23.46
N ASN A 978 -7.23 18.52 -22.44
CA ASN A 978 -8.66 18.71 -22.19
C ASN A 978 -9.45 17.37 -22.16
N LEU A 979 -8.99 16.42 -21.36
CA LEU A 979 -9.71 15.16 -21.09
C LEU A 979 -10.76 15.37 -19.99
N HIS A 980 -11.84 14.60 -20.03
CA HIS A 980 -12.94 14.68 -19.05
C HIS A 980 -13.19 13.39 -18.25
N GLY A 981 -12.45 12.30 -18.53
CA GLY A 981 -12.52 11.07 -17.75
C GLY A 981 -11.80 11.17 -16.39
N PRO A 982 -11.90 10.12 -15.54
CA PRO A 982 -11.18 10.05 -14.27
C PRO A 982 -9.68 10.26 -14.45
N SER A 983 -9.09 11.06 -13.58
CA SER A 983 -7.71 11.53 -13.68
C SER A 983 -7.08 11.43 -12.30
N GLU A 984 -6.30 10.37 -12.09
CA GLU A 984 -5.98 9.86 -10.75
C GLU A 984 -4.51 9.43 -10.63
N MET A 985 -3.91 9.77 -9.48
CA MET A 985 -2.67 9.14 -9.03
C MET A 985 -3.00 7.81 -8.35
N ILE A 986 -2.16 6.81 -8.58
CA ILE A 986 -2.20 5.52 -7.90
C ILE A 986 -0.91 5.38 -7.10
N ASP A 987 -1.01 5.10 -5.81
CA ASP A 987 0.11 4.72 -4.96
C ASP A 987 -0.28 3.46 -4.16
N THR A 988 0.20 2.33 -4.64
CA THR A 988 0.23 1.03 -3.94
C THR A 988 1.68 0.54 -3.85
N ALA A 989 2.63 1.47 -3.70
CA ALA A 989 4.08 1.20 -3.80
C ALA A 989 4.45 0.43 -5.09
N CYS A 990 5.01 -0.78 -4.98
CA CYS A 990 5.62 -1.51 -6.08
C CYS A 990 4.62 -2.17 -7.07
N SER A 991 3.33 -2.19 -6.77
CA SER A 991 2.24 -2.60 -7.67
C SER A 991 1.58 -1.44 -8.43
N SER A 992 1.88 -0.17 -8.10
CA SER A 992 1.10 1.02 -8.49
C SER A 992 0.73 1.09 -9.98
N SER A 993 1.69 0.85 -10.88
CA SER A 993 1.45 0.91 -12.33
C SER A 993 0.64 -0.28 -12.88
N LEU A 994 0.65 -1.44 -12.23
CA LEU A 994 -0.20 -2.57 -12.61
C LEU A 994 -1.64 -2.37 -12.08
N VAL A 995 -1.79 -1.78 -10.90
CA VAL A 995 -3.08 -1.31 -10.38
C VAL A 995 -3.67 -0.22 -11.29
N ALA A 996 -2.86 0.74 -11.75
CA ALA A 996 -3.30 1.74 -12.74
C ALA A 996 -3.82 1.09 -14.04
N ILE A 997 -3.18 0.03 -14.53
CA ILE A 997 -3.67 -0.77 -15.66
C ILE A 997 -5.00 -1.46 -15.32
N HIS A 998 -5.16 -2.04 -14.12
CA HIS A 998 -6.42 -2.66 -13.69
C HIS A 998 -7.58 -1.65 -13.61
N ARG A 999 -7.34 -0.43 -13.10
CA ARG A 999 -8.33 0.66 -13.07
C ARG A 999 -8.69 1.15 -14.47
N GLY A 1000 -7.71 1.29 -15.37
CA GLY A 1000 -7.95 1.60 -16.78
C GLY A 1000 -8.75 0.52 -17.53
N VAL A 1001 -8.54 -0.76 -17.23
CA VAL A 1001 -9.38 -1.85 -17.74
C VAL A 1001 -10.81 -1.72 -17.20
N SER A 1002 -10.98 -1.55 -15.90
CA SER A 1002 -12.30 -1.52 -15.24
C SER A 1002 -13.18 -0.32 -15.66
N VAL A 1003 -12.58 0.84 -15.94
CA VAL A 1003 -13.33 2.02 -16.44
C VAL A 1003 -13.81 1.87 -17.89
N ILE A 1004 -13.13 1.02 -18.69
CA ILE A 1004 -13.57 0.67 -20.05
C ILE A 1004 -14.58 -0.47 -20.02
N GLU A 1005 -14.36 -1.50 -19.18
CA GLU A 1005 -15.32 -2.60 -18.96
C GLU A 1005 -16.70 -2.11 -18.49
N SER A 1006 -16.72 -1.10 -17.61
CA SER A 1006 -17.95 -0.45 -17.13
C SER A 1006 -18.60 0.51 -18.13
N GLY A 1007 -17.98 0.76 -19.30
CA GLY A 1007 -18.49 1.67 -20.32
C GLY A 1007 -18.42 3.16 -19.96
N VAL A 1008 -17.80 3.53 -18.83
CA VAL A 1008 -17.63 4.93 -18.41
C VAL A 1008 -16.69 5.67 -19.37
N CYS A 1009 -15.57 5.04 -19.75
CA CYS A 1009 -14.59 5.61 -20.68
C CYS A 1009 -14.40 4.71 -21.90
N SER A 1010 -14.28 5.29 -23.09
CA SER A 1010 -13.97 4.54 -24.33
C SER A 1010 -12.47 4.27 -24.51
N MET A 1011 -11.62 5.02 -23.81
CA MET A 1011 -10.17 4.94 -23.84
C MET A 1011 -9.62 5.28 -22.43
N ALA A 1012 -8.52 4.65 -22.05
CA ALA A 1012 -7.80 4.96 -20.82
C ALA A 1012 -6.30 5.02 -21.09
N ILE A 1013 -5.62 6.01 -20.55
CA ILE A 1013 -4.16 6.12 -20.57
C ILE A 1013 -3.68 5.67 -19.19
N VAL A 1014 -2.73 4.73 -19.16
CA VAL A 1014 -2.32 4.06 -17.92
C VAL A 1014 -0.81 3.90 -17.85
N GLY A 1015 -0.25 3.79 -16.65
CA GLY A 1015 1.15 3.42 -16.48
C GLY A 1015 1.72 3.87 -15.16
N GLY A 1016 2.98 4.29 -15.15
CA GLY A 1016 3.63 4.86 -13.98
C GLY A 1016 5.00 5.46 -14.27
N VAL A 1017 5.51 6.18 -13.27
CA VAL A 1017 6.81 6.87 -13.30
C VAL A 1017 7.49 6.73 -11.94
N ASN A 1018 8.81 6.56 -11.93
CA ASN A 1018 9.63 6.48 -10.73
C ASN A 1018 10.96 7.22 -10.94
N THR A 1019 11.43 7.95 -9.93
CA THR A 1019 12.63 8.80 -10.02
C THR A 1019 13.45 8.80 -8.72
N LEU A 1020 14.77 8.98 -8.82
CA LEU A 1020 15.70 8.92 -7.69
C LEU A 1020 16.30 10.31 -7.41
N VAL A 1021 15.51 11.20 -6.80
CA VAL A 1021 15.90 12.60 -6.59
C VAL A 1021 16.60 12.86 -5.24
N SER A 1022 16.24 12.12 -4.18
CA SER A 1022 16.80 12.25 -2.83
C SER A 1022 17.41 10.94 -2.31
N PRO A 1023 18.56 10.97 -1.61
CA PRO A 1023 19.18 9.78 -1.01
C PRO A 1023 18.39 9.20 0.16
N ASN A 1024 17.46 9.96 0.77
CA ASN A 1024 16.79 9.58 2.02
C ASN A 1024 16.09 8.21 1.91
N THR A 1025 15.29 8.00 0.86
CA THR A 1025 14.56 6.73 0.62
C THR A 1025 15.52 5.58 0.34
N HIS A 1026 16.64 5.84 -0.33
CA HIS A 1026 17.68 4.84 -0.62
C HIS A 1026 18.39 4.39 0.67
N ILE A 1027 18.70 5.34 1.56
CA ILE A 1027 19.23 5.07 2.90
C ILE A 1027 18.20 4.31 3.75
N SER A 1028 16.92 4.67 3.68
CA SER A 1028 15.85 4.02 4.44
C SER A 1028 15.67 2.56 4.04
N LEU A 1029 15.57 2.26 2.74
CA LEU A 1029 15.43 0.89 2.22
C LEU A 1029 16.69 0.04 2.42
N SER A 1030 17.87 0.67 2.47
CA SER A 1030 19.12 0.02 2.89
C SER A 1030 19.12 -0.33 4.38
N LYS A 1031 18.56 0.52 5.24
CA LYS A 1031 18.42 0.27 6.69
C LYS A 1031 17.36 -0.76 7.04
N THR A 1032 16.38 -1.03 6.17
CA THR A 1032 15.40 -2.12 6.32
C THR A 1032 15.83 -3.43 5.65
N GLY A 1033 17.07 -3.53 5.15
CA GLY A 1033 17.60 -4.75 4.52
C GLY A 1033 16.98 -5.11 3.17
N MET A 1034 16.23 -4.20 2.54
CA MET A 1034 15.50 -4.46 1.30
C MET A 1034 16.36 -4.35 0.03
N LEU A 1035 17.49 -3.63 0.11
CA LEU A 1035 18.37 -3.37 -1.03
C LEU A 1035 19.59 -4.29 -1.08
N SER A 1036 19.87 -4.85 -2.27
CA SER A 1036 21.05 -5.69 -2.52
C SER A 1036 22.36 -4.89 -2.35
N PRO A 1037 23.28 -5.31 -1.46
CA PRO A 1037 24.60 -4.68 -1.33
C PRO A 1037 25.44 -4.73 -2.61
N ASP A 1038 25.33 -5.84 -3.36
CA ASP A 1038 26.01 -6.06 -4.64
C ASP A 1038 25.39 -5.21 -5.76
N GLY A 1039 24.20 -4.68 -5.52
CA GLY A 1039 23.46 -3.88 -6.48
C GLY A 1039 22.96 -4.68 -7.67
N ARG A 1040 22.43 -5.90 -7.48
CA ARG A 1040 21.76 -6.68 -8.54
C ARG A 1040 20.51 -7.37 -8.01
N CYS A 1041 19.39 -7.28 -8.74
CA CYS A 1041 18.18 -8.06 -8.46
C CYS A 1041 18.39 -9.51 -8.94
N LYS A 1042 19.12 -10.31 -8.15
CA LYS A 1042 19.53 -11.69 -8.50
C LYS A 1042 18.35 -12.66 -8.40
N THR A 1043 17.40 -12.48 -9.32
CA THR A 1043 16.05 -13.05 -9.24
C THR A 1043 16.08 -14.56 -9.44
N PHE A 1044 15.34 -15.31 -8.61
CA PHE A 1044 15.35 -16.78 -8.54
C PHE A 1044 16.70 -17.41 -8.17
N SER A 1045 17.73 -16.62 -7.86
CA SER A 1045 19.08 -17.08 -7.57
C SER A 1045 19.23 -17.59 -6.15
N VAL A 1046 20.17 -18.51 -5.91
CA VAL A 1046 20.61 -18.87 -4.54
C VAL A 1046 21.29 -17.69 -3.82
N GLU A 1047 21.79 -16.70 -4.56
CA GLU A 1047 22.44 -15.49 -4.01
C GLU A 1047 21.47 -14.29 -3.83
N ALA A 1048 20.15 -14.52 -3.95
CA ALA A 1048 19.09 -13.50 -3.86
C ALA A 1048 19.10 -12.75 -2.51
N ASN A 1049 19.58 -11.49 -2.50
CA ASN A 1049 19.84 -10.72 -1.28
C ASN A 1049 19.27 -9.29 -1.28
N GLY A 1050 18.17 -9.05 -2.01
CA GLY A 1050 17.48 -7.77 -2.09
C GLY A 1050 17.36 -7.23 -3.51
N PHE A 1051 16.68 -6.09 -3.66
CA PHE A 1051 16.48 -5.44 -4.96
C PHE A 1051 17.39 -4.22 -5.16
N VAL A 1052 17.37 -3.64 -6.35
CA VAL A 1052 18.07 -2.39 -6.69
C VAL A 1052 17.04 -1.34 -7.06
N ARG A 1053 17.11 -0.14 -6.47
CA ARG A 1053 16.22 0.96 -6.85
C ARG A 1053 16.51 1.41 -8.29
N SER A 1054 15.47 1.76 -9.03
CA SER A 1054 15.61 2.12 -10.44
C SER A 1054 14.64 3.22 -10.89
N GLU A 1055 15.09 4.06 -11.80
CA GLU A 1055 14.29 5.09 -12.45
C GLU A 1055 13.63 4.60 -13.73
N GLY A 1056 12.49 5.18 -14.08
CA GLY A 1056 11.92 5.06 -15.41
C GLY A 1056 10.47 5.50 -15.48
N VAL A 1057 9.93 5.41 -16.69
CA VAL A 1057 8.54 5.76 -17.00
C VAL A 1057 8.03 4.78 -18.06
N GLY A 1058 6.79 4.32 -17.91
CA GLY A 1058 6.11 3.49 -18.89
C GLY A 1058 4.64 3.89 -18.97
N ILE A 1059 4.13 4.10 -20.18
CA ILE A 1059 2.75 4.53 -20.45
C ILE A 1059 2.16 3.67 -21.57
N LEU A 1060 0.92 3.25 -21.41
CA LEU A 1060 0.11 2.50 -22.36
C LEU A 1060 -1.17 3.29 -22.69
N VAL A 1061 -1.66 3.15 -23.93
CA VAL A 1061 -3.01 3.57 -24.32
C VAL A 1061 -3.89 2.32 -24.46
N LEU A 1062 -4.94 2.25 -23.65
CA LEU A 1062 -5.93 1.18 -23.62
C LEU A 1062 -7.21 1.58 -24.34
N LYS A 1063 -7.79 0.63 -25.07
CA LYS A 1063 -9.08 0.78 -25.75
C LYS A 1063 -9.80 -0.57 -25.81
N LYS A 1064 -11.13 -0.58 -25.87
CA LYS A 1064 -11.89 -1.82 -26.12
C LYS A 1064 -11.48 -2.43 -27.47
N LEU A 1065 -11.26 -3.75 -27.54
CA LEU A 1065 -10.72 -4.41 -28.74
C LEU A 1065 -11.56 -4.18 -30.00
N SER A 1066 -12.89 -4.33 -29.93
CA SER A 1066 -13.79 -4.07 -31.05
C SER A 1066 -13.63 -2.67 -31.63
N ASP A 1067 -13.41 -1.70 -30.75
CA ASP A 1067 -13.37 -0.28 -31.07
C ASP A 1067 -11.98 0.09 -31.62
N ALA A 1068 -10.94 -0.63 -31.21
CA ALA A 1068 -9.59 -0.58 -31.80
C ALA A 1068 -9.59 -1.17 -33.21
N GLU A 1069 -10.13 -2.38 -33.39
CA GLU A 1069 -10.26 -3.06 -34.68
C GLU A 1069 -11.10 -2.23 -35.67
N GLN A 1070 -12.26 -1.72 -35.24
CA GLN A 1070 -13.12 -0.85 -36.05
C GLN A 1070 -12.43 0.46 -36.46
N SER A 1071 -11.54 0.99 -35.62
CA SER A 1071 -10.81 2.23 -35.92
C SER A 1071 -9.58 2.02 -36.80
N GLY A 1072 -9.19 0.76 -37.07
CA GLY A 1072 -7.94 0.43 -37.74
C GLY A 1072 -6.71 0.73 -36.88
N ASP A 1073 -6.82 0.65 -35.55
CA ASP A 1073 -5.70 0.90 -34.64
C ASP A 1073 -4.66 -0.23 -34.72
N HIS A 1074 -3.38 0.11 -34.53
CA HIS A 1074 -2.36 -0.89 -34.23
C HIS A 1074 -2.63 -1.49 -32.84
N ILE A 1075 -2.30 -2.78 -32.64
CA ILE A 1075 -2.52 -3.50 -31.38
C ILE A 1075 -1.25 -4.27 -31.04
N TYR A 1076 -0.62 -3.92 -29.93
CA TYR A 1076 0.55 -4.64 -29.38
C TYR A 1076 0.15 -5.95 -28.71
N GLY A 1077 -1.00 -5.95 -28.04
CA GLY A 1077 -1.50 -7.09 -27.28
C GLY A 1077 -2.89 -6.81 -26.70
N VAL A 1078 -3.50 -7.85 -26.11
CA VAL A 1078 -4.86 -7.80 -25.56
C VAL A 1078 -4.85 -8.26 -24.11
N ILE A 1079 -5.23 -7.37 -23.20
CA ILE A 1079 -5.51 -7.71 -21.81
C ILE A 1079 -6.81 -8.52 -21.79
N ARG A 1080 -6.71 -9.78 -21.39
CA ARG A 1080 -7.84 -10.71 -21.32
C ARG A 1080 -8.56 -10.70 -19.98
N GLY A 1081 -7.86 -10.38 -18.90
CA GLY A 1081 -8.38 -10.26 -17.55
C GLY A 1081 -7.33 -9.61 -16.65
N SER A 1082 -7.80 -9.00 -15.55
CA SER A 1082 -6.96 -8.41 -14.51
C SER A 1082 -7.70 -8.47 -13.18
N ALA A 1083 -6.96 -8.58 -12.08
CA ALA A 1083 -7.48 -8.65 -10.72
C ALA A 1083 -6.56 -7.86 -9.78
N GLU A 1084 -7.09 -7.53 -8.60
CA GLU A 1084 -6.42 -6.79 -7.53
C GLU A 1084 -6.88 -7.38 -6.19
N ASN A 1085 -5.96 -7.62 -5.24
CA ASN A 1085 -6.28 -8.02 -3.86
C ASN A 1085 -5.20 -7.53 -2.88
N HIS A 1086 -5.36 -7.87 -1.60
CA HIS A 1086 -4.36 -7.62 -0.57
C HIS A 1086 -3.91 -8.94 0.05
N GLY A 1087 -2.66 -9.04 0.53
CA GLY A 1087 -2.09 -10.22 1.19
C GLY A 1087 -2.75 -10.63 2.53
N GLY A 1088 -3.91 -10.07 2.89
CA GLY A 1088 -4.60 -10.31 4.14
C GLY A 1088 -3.73 -10.02 5.37
N ARG A 1089 -3.75 -10.95 6.34
CA ARG A 1089 -2.76 -11.04 7.41
C ARG A 1089 -1.61 -11.94 6.93
N ALA A 1090 -0.39 -11.44 7.03
CA ALA A 1090 0.85 -12.21 6.94
C ALA A 1090 1.64 -12.07 8.25
N SER A 1091 2.82 -12.69 8.34
CA SER A 1091 3.72 -12.63 9.51
C SER A 1091 4.26 -11.23 9.82
N SER A 1092 4.38 -10.37 8.81
CA SER A 1092 4.68 -8.95 8.97
C SER A 1092 3.97 -8.13 7.89
N LEU A 1093 3.95 -6.80 8.04
CA LEU A 1093 3.33 -5.89 7.06
C LEU A 1093 3.95 -5.98 5.66
N THR A 1094 5.21 -6.41 5.56
CA THR A 1094 5.97 -6.50 4.30
C THR A 1094 6.23 -7.95 3.87
N ALA A 1095 5.61 -8.94 4.51
CA ALA A 1095 5.72 -10.35 4.14
C ALA A 1095 4.69 -10.71 3.05
N PRO A 1096 5.10 -11.26 1.90
CA PRO A 1096 4.16 -11.72 0.88
C PRO A 1096 3.41 -12.98 1.35
N ASN A 1097 2.19 -13.16 0.84
CA ASN A 1097 1.30 -14.28 1.20
C ASN A 1097 1.06 -15.18 -0.04
N PRO A 1098 1.56 -16.42 -0.08
CA PRO A 1098 1.46 -17.30 -1.25
C PRO A 1098 0.01 -17.66 -1.59
N ARG A 1099 -0.86 -17.82 -0.58
CA ARG A 1099 -2.29 -18.11 -0.80
C ARG A 1099 -2.99 -16.93 -1.46
N ALA A 1100 -2.77 -15.71 -0.98
CA ALA A 1100 -3.36 -14.51 -1.56
C ALA A 1100 -2.87 -14.26 -3.00
N GLN A 1101 -1.59 -14.58 -3.30
CA GLN A 1101 -1.05 -14.56 -4.66
C GLN A 1101 -1.70 -15.63 -5.55
N ALA A 1102 -1.92 -16.84 -5.02
CA ALA A 1102 -2.63 -17.89 -5.76
C ALA A 1102 -4.08 -17.48 -6.07
N ASP A 1103 -4.81 -16.95 -5.09
CA ASP A 1103 -6.19 -16.47 -5.25
C ASP A 1103 -6.30 -15.31 -6.24
N LEU A 1104 -5.30 -14.41 -6.27
CA LEU A 1104 -5.20 -13.33 -7.27
C LEU A 1104 -5.06 -13.87 -8.70
N LEU A 1105 -4.15 -14.83 -8.90
CA LEU A 1105 -3.93 -15.49 -10.19
C LEU A 1105 -5.17 -16.26 -10.64
N ILE A 1106 -5.79 -17.03 -9.73
CA ILE A 1106 -7.03 -17.76 -9.97
C ILE A 1106 -8.15 -16.80 -10.41
N ALA A 1107 -8.31 -15.65 -9.74
CA ALA A 1107 -9.29 -14.63 -10.12
C ALA A 1107 -9.00 -14.04 -11.51
N ALA A 1108 -7.74 -13.71 -11.80
CA ALA A 1108 -7.33 -13.15 -13.09
C ALA A 1108 -7.56 -14.14 -14.25
N TYR A 1109 -7.18 -15.42 -14.10
CA TYR A 1109 -7.35 -16.44 -15.14
C TYR A 1109 -8.82 -16.86 -15.32
N ARG A 1110 -9.61 -16.95 -14.24
CA ARG A 1110 -11.06 -17.16 -14.33
C ARG A 1110 -11.75 -16.00 -15.04
N LYS A 1111 -11.43 -14.74 -14.70
CA LYS A 1111 -11.94 -13.56 -15.43
C LYS A 1111 -11.50 -13.54 -16.90
N ALA A 1112 -10.28 -14.00 -17.18
CA ALA A 1112 -9.75 -14.04 -18.55
C ALA A 1112 -10.44 -15.07 -19.46
N GLY A 1113 -11.08 -16.10 -18.90
CA GLY A 1113 -11.75 -17.16 -19.68
C GLY A 1113 -10.78 -17.89 -20.61
N ILE A 1114 -9.63 -18.31 -20.10
CA ILE A 1114 -8.61 -19.08 -20.84
C ILE A 1114 -8.16 -20.31 -20.04
N ASP A 1115 -7.91 -21.40 -20.75
CA ASP A 1115 -7.23 -22.58 -20.20
C ASP A 1115 -5.76 -22.22 -19.89
N PRO A 1116 -5.27 -22.36 -18.64
CA PRO A 1116 -3.90 -21.94 -18.31
C PRO A 1116 -2.79 -22.84 -18.90
N ARG A 1117 -3.13 -23.99 -19.52
CA ARG A 1117 -2.17 -24.75 -20.35
C ARG A 1117 -1.74 -23.97 -21.59
N THR A 1118 -2.56 -23.00 -22.00
CA THR A 1118 -2.27 -22.07 -23.10
C THR A 1118 -1.35 -20.90 -22.75
N VAL A 1119 -0.90 -20.82 -21.49
CA VAL A 1119 0.02 -19.77 -20.99
C VAL A 1119 1.44 -20.32 -21.05
N ASN A 1120 2.32 -19.60 -21.76
CA ASN A 1120 3.71 -20.03 -21.99
C ASN A 1120 4.75 -19.12 -21.33
N TYR A 1121 4.33 -18.01 -20.73
CA TYR A 1121 5.23 -17.10 -20.04
C TYR A 1121 4.60 -16.45 -18.80
N ILE A 1122 5.40 -16.24 -17.77
CA ILE A 1122 5.08 -15.38 -16.62
C ILE A 1122 6.21 -14.38 -16.44
N GLU A 1123 5.86 -13.10 -16.54
CA GLU A 1123 6.69 -12.02 -16.00
C GLU A 1123 6.39 -11.91 -14.50
N ALA A 1124 7.30 -12.44 -13.68
CA ALA A 1124 7.17 -12.45 -12.23
C ALA A 1124 7.40 -11.05 -11.65
N HIS A 1125 6.89 -10.82 -10.44
CA HIS A 1125 7.30 -9.67 -9.65
C HIS A 1125 8.77 -9.81 -9.24
N GLY A 1126 9.22 -11.01 -8.85
CA GLY A 1126 10.62 -11.45 -8.79
C GLY A 1126 11.64 -10.35 -8.48
N THR A 1127 11.87 -10.09 -7.20
CA THR A 1127 12.68 -8.96 -6.72
C THR A 1127 14.14 -9.32 -6.48
N GLY A 1128 14.50 -10.61 -6.46
CA GLY A 1128 15.82 -11.05 -6.01
C GLY A 1128 15.91 -11.13 -4.50
N THR A 1129 14.80 -11.49 -3.83
CA THR A 1129 14.75 -11.68 -2.38
C THR A 1129 14.69 -13.18 -2.02
N GLU A 1130 15.53 -13.61 -1.07
CA GLU A 1130 15.72 -15.02 -0.70
C GLU A 1130 14.41 -15.80 -0.46
N LEU A 1131 13.44 -15.16 0.20
CA LEU A 1131 12.13 -15.74 0.54
C LEU A 1131 10.99 -15.29 -0.38
N GLY A 1132 11.05 -14.07 -0.93
CA GLY A 1132 9.98 -13.53 -1.77
C GLY A 1132 9.87 -14.25 -3.11
N ASP A 1133 11.00 -14.54 -3.75
CA ASP A 1133 11.02 -15.23 -5.04
C ASP A 1133 10.46 -16.68 -4.92
N PRO A 1134 10.84 -17.52 -3.93
CA PRO A 1134 10.17 -18.80 -3.68
C PRO A 1134 8.67 -18.71 -3.33
N ILE A 1135 8.23 -17.67 -2.61
CA ILE A 1135 6.82 -17.48 -2.25
C ILE A 1135 5.98 -17.22 -3.51
N GLU A 1136 6.43 -16.37 -4.43
CA GLU A 1136 5.75 -16.14 -5.71
C GLU A 1136 5.67 -17.41 -6.57
N ILE A 1137 6.75 -18.19 -6.65
CA ILE A 1137 6.76 -19.48 -7.37
C ILE A 1137 5.75 -20.47 -6.77
N ASN A 1138 5.61 -20.53 -5.45
CA ASN A 1138 4.63 -21.39 -4.81
C ASN A 1138 3.19 -20.88 -5.03
N GLY A 1139 2.94 -19.57 -4.98
CA GLY A 1139 1.65 -18.98 -5.36
C GLY A 1139 1.24 -19.33 -6.81
N LEU A 1140 2.19 -19.28 -7.76
CA LEU A 1140 1.99 -19.71 -9.14
C LEU A 1140 1.65 -21.21 -9.25
N LYS A 1141 2.36 -22.08 -8.54
CA LYS A 1141 2.10 -23.53 -8.52
C LYS A 1141 0.72 -23.87 -7.92
N THR A 1142 0.37 -23.27 -6.79
CA THR A 1142 -0.94 -23.47 -6.14
C THR A 1142 -2.07 -23.00 -7.06
N ALA A 1143 -1.93 -21.84 -7.71
CA ALA A 1143 -2.89 -21.37 -8.69
C ALA A 1143 -3.06 -22.32 -9.89
N TRP A 1144 -1.97 -22.86 -10.44
CA TRP A 1144 -2.06 -23.78 -11.58
C TRP A 1144 -2.71 -25.11 -11.18
N ASN A 1145 -2.38 -25.66 -10.01
CA ASN A 1145 -2.99 -26.90 -9.52
C ASN A 1145 -4.51 -26.75 -9.32
N GLU A 1146 -4.99 -25.61 -8.82
CA GLU A 1146 -6.43 -25.32 -8.66
C GLU A 1146 -7.15 -24.95 -9.97
N LEU A 1147 -6.41 -24.58 -11.02
CA LEU A 1147 -6.94 -24.32 -12.36
C LEU A 1147 -6.82 -25.54 -13.29
N MET A 1148 -6.14 -26.61 -12.88
CA MET A 1148 -5.88 -27.82 -13.69
C MET A 1148 -6.16 -29.10 -12.88
N THR A 1149 -7.44 -29.45 -12.74
CA THR A 1149 -7.89 -30.65 -11.99
C THR A 1149 -7.29 -31.97 -12.50
N ASP A 1150 -6.88 -32.02 -13.76
CA ASP A 1150 -6.52 -33.25 -14.48
C ASP A 1150 -4.99 -33.36 -14.70
N PHE A 1151 -4.19 -32.44 -14.15
CA PHE A 1151 -2.74 -32.39 -14.41
C PHE A 1151 -1.98 -33.48 -13.64
N THR A 1152 -1.33 -34.40 -14.35
CA THR A 1152 -0.69 -35.59 -13.76
C THR A 1152 0.78 -35.41 -13.36
N GLY A 1153 1.36 -34.21 -13.53
CA GLY A 1153 2.76 -33.90 -13.17
C GLY A 1153 3.84 -34.56 -14.03
N ASN A 1154 3.46 -35.37 -15.02
CA ASN A 1154 4.38 -36.12 -15.91
C ASN A 1154 4.64 -35.43 -17.27
N GLU A 1155 4.09 -34.25 -17.51
CA GLU A 1155 4.28 -33.46 -18.74
C GLU A 1155 5.56 -32.60 -18.66
N GLU A 1156 6.19 -32.32 -19.81
CA GLU A 1156 7.36 -31.42 -19.86
C GLU A 1156 6.97 -29.96 -19.61
N ALA A 1157 7.79 -29.22 -18.86
CA ALA A 1157 7.50 -27.84 -18.48
C ALA A 1157 7.48 -26.88 -19.70
N TRP A 1158 6.33 -26.24 -19.96
CA TRP A 1158 6.08 -25.39 -21.14
C TRP A 1158 5.98 -23.89 -20.85
N CYS A 1159 5.99 -23.49 -19.58
CA CYS A 1159 5.76 -22.11 -19.15
C CYS A 1159 7.03 -21.48 -18.57
N GLY A 1160 7.65 -20.56 -19.31
CA GLY A 1160 8.85 -19.86 -18.87
C GLY A 1160 8.53 -18.79 -17.83
N ILE A 1161 9.35 -18.65 -16.79
CA ILE A 1161 9.26 -17.58 -15.79
C ILE A 1161 10.50 -16.68 -15.91
N GLY A 1162 10.30 -15.36 -15.87
CA GLY A 1162 11.41 -14.39 -15.83
C GLY A 1162 11.07 -13.10 -15.10
N SER A 1163 12.05 -12.20 -14.96
CA SER A 1163 11.87 -10.87 -14.36
C SER A 1163 12.76 -9.83 -15.03
N VAL A 1164 12.16 -8.75 -15.53
CA VAL A 1164 12.82 -7.56 -16.09
C VAL A 1164 13.71 -6.85 -15.06
N LYS A 1165 13.44 -7.05 -13.76
CA LYS A 1165 14.23 -6.43 -12.67
C LYS A 1165 15.67 -6.93 -12.67
N SER A 1166 15.94 -8.11 -13.23
CA SER A 1166 17.30 -8.62 -13.41
C SER A 1166 18.14 -7.81 -14.42
N ASN A 1167 17.51 -7.15 -15.41
CA ASN A 1167 18.19 -6.30 -16.40
C ASN A 1167 18.33 -4.85 -15.95
N ILE A 1168 17.26 -4.26 -15.41
CA ILE A 1168 17.15 -2.80 -15.18
C ILE A 1168 16.83 -2.41 -13.74
N GLY A 1169 16.79 -3.36 -12.80
CA GLY A 1169 16.45 -3.10 -11.40
C GLY A 1169 14.95 -2.94 -11.16
N HIS A 1170 14.58 -2.62 -9.92
CA HIS A 1170 13.19 -2.41 -9.53
C HIS A 1170 12.79 -0.95 -9.75
N LEU A 1171 11.96 -0.71 -10.78
CA LEU A 1171 11.40 0.61 -11.09
C LEU A 1171 10.26 1.06 -10.15
N GLU A 1172 10.20 0.49 -8.94
CA GLU A 1172 9.19 0.72 -7.88
C GLU A 1172 7.78 0.98 -8.45
N LEU A 1173 7.31 2.23 -8.43
CA LEU A 1173 6.00 2.67 -8.94
C LEU A 1173 5.71 2.25 -10.39
N ALA A 1174 6.73 2.26 -11.26
CA ALA A 1174 6.66 1.92 -12.68
C ALA A 1174 7.02 0.46 -13.00
N ALA A 1175 7.25 -0.40 -12.00
CA ALA A 1175 7.68 -1.78 -12.22
C ALA A 1175 6.66 -2.64 -13.00
N GLY A 1176 5.37 -2.54 -12.66
CA GLY A 1176 4.30 -3.33 -13.26
C GLY A 1176 4.09 -3.05 -14.76
N VAL A 1177 3.99 -1.78 -15.15
CA VAL A 1177 3.90 -1.40 -16.57
C VAL A 1177 5.15 -1.81 -17.36
N THR A 1178 6.33 -1.77 -16.74
CA THR A 1178 7.57 -2.17 -17.41
C THR A 1178 7.61 -3.68 -17.69
N GLY A 1179 7.07 -4.50 -16.79
CA GLY A 1179 6.86 -5.94 -17.03
C GLY A 1179 5.89 -6.20 -18.20
N VAL A 1180 4.78 -5.45 -18.28
CA VAL A 1180 3.85 -5.52 -19.42
C VAL A 1180 4.57 -5.14 -20.73
N ILE A 1181 5.35 -4.05 -20.74
CA ILE A 1181 6.08 -3.60 -21.93
C ILE A 1181 7.08 -4.67 -22.42
N LYS A 1182 7.84 -5.31 -21.51
CA LYS A 1182 8.69 -6.47 -21.86
C LYS A 1182 7.88 -7.59 -22.50
N VAL A 1183 6.73 -7.95 -21.95
CA VAL A 1183 5.88 -9.02 -22.50
C VAL A 1183 5.37 -8.68 -23.91
N LEU A 1184 4.96 -7.42 -24.16
CA LEU A 1184 4.55 -6.98 -25.49
C LEU A 1184 5.68 -7.08 -26.52
N LEU A 1185 6.90 -6.67 -26.15
CA LEU A 1185 8.09 -6.79 -27.00
C LEU A 1185 8.44 -8.27 -27.28
N GLN A 1186 8.40 -9.13 -26.27
CA GLN A 1186 8.57 -10.58 -26.44
C GLN A 1186 7.51 -11.18 -27.38
N MET A 1187 6.25 -10.71 -27.34
CA MET A 1187 5.19 -11.14 -28.28
C MET A 1187 5.45 -10.64 -29.70
N GLN A 1188 5.85 -9.37 -29.87
CA GLN A 1188 6.18 -8.73 -31.14
C GLN A 1188 7.34 -9.43 -31.85
N HIS A 1189 8.45 -9.65 -31.12
CA HIS A 1189 9.66 -10.29 -31.64
C HIS A 1189 9.62 -11.83 -31.56
N LYS A 1190 8.57 -12.41 -30.97
CA LYS A 1190 8.34 -13.86 -30.81
C LYS A 1190 9.52 -14.57 -30.12
N LYS A 1191 10.12 -13.95 -29.09
CA LYS A 1191 11.26 -14.47 -28.33
C LYS A 1191 11.04 -14.28 -26.84
N LEU A 1192 11.46 -15.25 -26.03
CA LEU A 1192 11.56 -15.11 -24.57
C LEU A 1192 13.01 -14.79 -24.22
N VAL A 1193 13.25 -13.71 -23.47
CA VAL A 1193 14.60 -13.26 -23.12
C VAL A 1193 15.09 -13.87 -21.80
N LYS A 1194 16.40 -14.04 -21.71
CA LYS A 1194 17.11 -14.46 -20.50
C LYS A 1194 16.83 -13.52 -19.32
N SER A 1195 16.60 -14.10 -18.14
CA SER A 1195 16.70 -13.41 -16.84
C SER A 1195 18.12 -13.58 -16.29
N LEU A 1196 18.68 -12.53 -15.71
CA LEU A 1196 20.10 -12.47 -15.35
C LEU A 1196 20.38 -12.92 -13.91
N HIS A 1197 21.63 -13.35 -13.67
CA HIS A 1197 22.20 -13.66 -12.35
C HIS A 1197 21.56 -14.86 -11.63
N CYS A 1198 20.91 -15.76 -12.38
CA CYS A 1198 20.19 -16.93 -11.87
C CYS A 1198 20.79 -18.26 -12.36
N GLU A 1199 22.11 -18.31 -12.56
CA GLU A 1199 22.86 -19.50 -13.01
C GLU A 1199 22.69 -20.68 -12.05
N GLN A 1200 22.68 -20.41 -10.74
CA GLN A 1200 22.28 -21.36 -9.70
C GLN A 1200 20.92 -20.96 -9.12
N ILE A 1201 19.89 -21.73 -9.43
CA ILE A 1201 18.52 -21.50 -8.95
C ILE A 1201 18.44 -21.77 -7.45
N ASN A 1202 17.71 -20.92 -6.72
CA ASN A 1202 17.47 -21.03 -5.29
C ASN A 1202 16.91 -22.43 -4.91
N PRO A 1203 17.46 -23.13 -3.92
CA PRO A 1203 17.07 -24.52 -3.60
C PRO A 1203 15.64 -24.66 -3.06
N TYR A 1204 14.97 -23.58 -2.66
CA TYR A 1204 13.55 -23.56 -2.30
C TYR A 1204 12.61 -23.51 -3.53
N ILE A 1205 13.11 -23.14 -4.72
CA ILE A 1205 12.36 -23.10 -5.98
C ILE A 1205 12.25 -24.53 -6.56
N LYS A 1206 11.28 -25.31 -6.04
CA LYS A 1206 10.98 -26.67 -6.52
C LYS A 1206 10.04 -26.65 -7.73
N LEU A 1207 10.59 -26.80 -8.94
CA LEU A 1207 9.85 -26.78 -10.22
C LEU A 1207 9.59 -28.17 -10.85
N LYS A 1208 10.27 -29.23 -10.39
CA LYS A 1208 10.05 -30.60 -10.91
C LYS A 1208 8.60 -31.03 -10.68
N GLY A 1209 7.94 -31.55 -11.72
CA GLY A 1209 6.52 -31.94 -11.67
C GLY A 1209 5.54 -30.75 -11.75
N SER A 1210 6.03 -29.58 -12.14
CA SER A 1210 5.21 -28.38 -12.41
C SER A 1210 5.40 -27.94 -13.87
N PRO A 1211 4.47 -27.15 -14.45
CA PRO A 1211 4.56 -26.70 -15.84
C PRO A 1211 5.62 -25.61 -16.08
N PHE A 1212 6.37 -25.22 -15.04
CA PHE A 1212 7.19 -24.02 -15.03
C PHE A 1212 8.70 -24.30 -15.15
N TYR A 1213 9.42 -23.40 -15.83
CA TYR A 1213 10.90 -23.36 -15.84
C TYR A 1213 11.42 -21.92 -15.80
N ILE A 1214 12.61 -21.69 -15.25
CA ILE A 1214 13.23 -20.35 -15.23
C ILE A 1214 13.88 -20.05 -16.59
N MET A 1215 13.69 -18.83 -17.11
CA MET A 1215 14.32 -18.35 -18.34
C MET A 1215 15.82 -18.06 -18.16
N GLN A 1216 16.64 -19.10 -17.98
CA GLN A 1216 18.09 -18.96 -17.87
C GLN A 1216 18.80 -18.66 -19.21
N GLU A 1217 18.13 -18.82 -20.37
CA GLU A 1217 18.68 -18.53 -21.70
C GLU A 1217 17.61 -18.00 -22.65
N THR A 1218 17.98 -17.08 -23.56
CA THR A 1218 17.08 -16.50 -24.56
C THR A 1218 16.67 -17.56 -25.60
N ARG A 1219 15.37 -17.66 -25.91
CA ARG A 1219 14.79 -18.68 -26.80
C ARG A 1219 13.75 -18.08 -27.74
N ASP A 1220 13.45 -18.77 -28.84
CA ASP A 1220 12.26 -18.47 -29.63
C ASP A 1220 11.00 -18.82 -28.81
N TRP A 1221 10.05 -17.89 -28.77
CA TRP A 1221 8.76 -18.10 -28.15
C TRP A 1221 7.87 -18.78 -29.18
N GLU A 1222 7.85 -20.11 -29.21
CA GLU A 1222 6.95 -20.83 -30.09
C GLU A 1222 5.47 -20.56 -29.74
N ALA A 1223 4.59 -20.71 -30.74
CA ALA A 1223 3.15 -20.60 -30.53
C ALA A 1223 2.57 -22.02 -30.46
N GLN A 1224 1.95 -22.36 -29.33
CA GLN A 1224 1.24 -23.62 -29.15
C GLN A 1224 0.13 -23.82 -30.18
N ARG A 1225 -0.36 -25.05 -30.27
CA ARG A 1225 -1.51 -25.42 -31.10
C ARG A 1225 -2.63 -26.01 -30.24
N ASP A 1226 -3.86 -25.86 -30.71
CA ASP A 1226 -5.00 -26.59 -30.14
C ASP A 1226 -5.06 -28.04 -30.64
N HIS A 1227 -6.02 -28.83 -30.13
CA HIS A 1227 -6.23 -30.22 -30.56
C HIS A 1227 -6.65 -30.38 -32.04
N ALA A 1228 -7.04 -29.30 -32.72
CA ALA A 1228 -7.31 -29.28 -34.15
C ALA A 1228 -6.10 -28.80 -35.00
N GLY A 1229 -4.97 -28.52 -34.35
CA GLY A 1229 -3.72 -28.08 -34.97
C GLY A 1229 -3.65 -26.58 -35.28
N ASN A 1230 -4.65 -25.78 -34.93
CA ASN A 1230 -4.65 -24.33 -35.16
C ASN A 1230 -3.61 -23.65 -34.26
N ILE A 1231 -2.92 -22.63 -34.78
CA ILE A 1231 -1.94 -21.87 -34.00
C ILE A 1231 -2.68 -20.96 -33.01
N LEU A 1232 -2.41 -21.13 -31.72
CA LEU A 1232 -2.96 -20.30 -30.65
C LEU A 1232 -2.17 -18.98 -30.52
N PRO A 1233 -2.83 -17.88 -30.10
CA PRO A 1233 -2.12 -16.67 -29.73
C PRO A 1233 -1.29 -16.92 -28.46
N ARG A 1234 -0.05 -16.41 -28.44
CA ARG A 1234 0.83 -16.43 -27.26
C ARG A 1234 0.12 -15.75 -26.08
N ARG A 1235 0.11 -16.39 -24.92
CA ARG A 1235 -0.48 -15.85 -23.68
C ARG A 1235 0.57 -15.84 -22.58
N ALA A 1236 0.52 -14.80 -21.76
CA ALA A 1236 1.42 -14.59 -20.64
C ALA A 1236 0.69 -13.97 -19.44
N GLY A 1237 1.23 -14.19 -18.24
CA GLY A 1237 0.89 -13.42 -17.04
C GLY A 1237 1.93 -12.34 -16.73
N VAL A 1238 1.52 -11.32 -15.98
CA VAL A 1238 2.41 -10.31 -15.38
C VAL A 1238 1.99 -10.11 -13.92
N SER A 1239 2.92 -10.31 -13.00
CA SER A 1239 2.73 -10.07 -11.56
C SER A 1239 3.37 -8.75 -11.14
N SER A 1240 2.72 -8.00 -10.26
CA SER A 1240 3.41 -7.02 -9.41
C SER A 1240 2.69 -6.87 -8.08
N PHE A 1241 3.46 -6.78 -7.01
CA PHE A 1241 3.03 -6.63 -5.63
C PHE A 1241 3.54 -5.28 -5.09
#